data_AF-A0A9Q9DNM1-F1
#
_entry.id   AF-A0A9Q9DNM1-F1
#
_cell.length_a   1.000
_cell.length_b   1.000
_cell.length_c   1.000
_cell.angle_alpha   90.00
_cell.angle_beta   90.00
_cell.angle_gamma   90.00
#
_symmetry.space_group_name_H-M   'P 1'
#
loop_
_entity.id
_entity.type
_entity.pdbx_description
1 polymer ?
#
loop_
_entity_poly.entity_id
_entity_poly.type
_entity_poly.pdbx_seq_one_letter_code
_entity_poly.pdbx_strand_id
1 'polypeptide(L)'
;MTSPQLERDGISQTVVAHHHGLPLLPQPSDDDRDPLRWPRKLKLVAFAAAAFFNFTGNFASAGLSVATPVLEAQFHKSPNQVNGVMTYNFLFLGIGNLFWVPLGVKCGKRASLLLATLMLFVVLIATAKTTTFNGLLAVRCLSGFAAAAGESIVPGIVSDIFFLHERAAMMSGYTILVSIATAIGPLVASFIVQYSPGTWVDYMWVCAALAGANLVAIYLLYPESNFTRPETSPHTIEPNSQHGRDPQAEKATTVRMETISQHHINIVPKPWPRIWTSIITMSNDASFFEIFLRPFRTLLSPSILFAVFVYGTSLAAQIILIFAFPSLLLAPPYLFSSIGVGLIQISAIVGFLVGCLLGGYVADLITAAVIRRQGGVIHPEQRLVSLIPGGVVAPAGCILIAFACSEKLHWVAIAFGFGMVSFGTVYAPNIVITYVVESYPNLATESLVAINIFKNLVAFLFLFTATDWIASQGWVQVYMIMFMLVSIGNVSNAFPQQPQFSGFMKPCKFEGEIQDLEVLGEIPAEIDGTFYRVMPDPQFPPFIENDPWFNGDGNISAFRIKDGRCHFKQRYVRTEKFTREREAKRALIGKYRNKYTDAIDFKVRSTANTNVLYFNGRLLACKEDSPPYSLDPVSLDTIGLESFDGQLPCLTFTAHPKLDEETKELLCFGYEAKGDGTPDVCYFTIDAGGKFNQTVWLAAPVVAMIHDFAFTKNWVLFPIIPQTCELERMKQGGEHWQWDPNIPFYLGVLPRYGASGSDVKWFRAPNAFPGHTVNAYEDDSGSIVFDLPLTNKNVFFWWPDENGNAPKPEQIAAELVRFTFDPRSMNLDLPEPLVISHEDCEFPRIDDRSSGKKHSHAFMDVMDPSLGTDFAAIAPVMGGGHPPYNSIGYLDYNSMHMQKYFPGRTHLVQEPVFIARPNAGEGDGWVMALVNNYSTMSSELHIVSTRQFGKPQAIIHLPIRLRAGLHGNWVDGQDIRFSQ
;
A
#
# COMPACT_ATOMS: atom_id res chain seq x y z
N MET A 1 -48.42 1.24 -45.87
CA MET A 1 -48.31 -0.23 -45.86
C MET A 1 -46.84 -0.59 -46.06
N THR A 2 -46.32 -1.39 -45.13
CA THR A 2 -45.14 -2.28 -45.20
C THR A 2 -43.77 -1.70 -45.61
N SER A 3 -42.94 -1.47 -44.58
CA SER A 3 -41.46 -1.59 -44.64
C SER A 3 -41.08 -3.08 -44.74
N PRO A 4 -40.08 -3.49 -45.56
CA PRO A 4 -39.52 -4.83 -45.51
C PRO A 4 -38.47 -4.96 -44.41
N GLN A 5 -38.45 -6.14 -43.81
CA GLN A 5 -37.60 -6.59 -42.71
C GLN A 5 -36.15 -6.81 -43.17
N LEU A 6 -35.20 -6.37 -42.35
CA LEU A 6 -33.82 -6.86 -42.33
C LEU A 6 -33.71 -7.92 -41.23
N GLU A 7 -33.24 -9.09 -41.62
CA GLU A 7 -33.09 -10.29 -40.80
C GLU A 7 -32.12 -10.07 -39.63
N ARG A 8 -32.52 -10.59 -38.47
CA ARG A 8 -31.72 -10.71 -37.26
C ARG A 8 -30.90 -12.01 -37.35
N ASP A 9 -29.60 -11.91 -37.54
CA ASP A 9 -28.65 -12.94 -37.10
C ASP A 9 -28.05 -12.52 -35.75
N GLY A 10 -28.81 -12.80 -34.69
CA GLY A 10 -28.29 -12.78 -33.33
C GLY A 10 -27.58 -14.11 -33.05
N ILE A 11 -26.26 -14.08 -32.95
CA ILE A 11 -25.49 -15.16 -32.32
C ILE A 11 -25.83 -15.14 -30.83
N SER A 12 -26.85 -15.91 -30.44
CA SER A 12 -27.13 -16.24 -29.05
C SER A 12 -26.04 -17.20 -28.58
N GLN A 13 -25.00 -16.70 -27.89
CA GLN A 13 -24.17 -17.55 -27.05
C GLN A 13 -24.97 -17.85 -25.78
N THR A 14 -25.56 -19.04 -25.74
CA THR A 14 -26.16 -19.63 -24.53
C THR A 14 -25.09 -19.75 -23.44
N VAL A 15 -25.13 -18.87 -22.44
CA VAL A 15 -24.31 -18.98 -21.22
C VAL A 15 -24.76 -20.22 -20.46
N VAL A 16 -23.90 -21.23 -20.38
CA VAL A 16 -24.24 -22.52 -19.75
C VAL A 16 -24.04 -22.42 -18.23
N ALA A 17 -25.18 -22.40 -17.54
CA ALA A 17 -25.42 -22.75 -16.13
C ALA A 17 -24.75 -21.89 -15.03
N HIS A 18 -25.59 -21.48 -14.06
CA HIS A 18 -25.20 -20.77 -12.85
C HIS A 18 -25.00 -21.75 -11.68
N HIS A 19 -23.95 -21.55 -10.88
CA HIS A 19 -23.83 -22.15 -9.53
C HIS A 19 -24.14 -21.05 -8.50
N HIS A 20 -25.22 -21.20 -7.71
CA HIS A 20 -25.71 -20.14 -6.80
C HIS A 20 -25.97 -18.76 -7.46
N GLY A 21 -26.36 -18.73 -8.74
CA GLY A 21 -26.57 -17.48 -9.47
C GLY A 21 -25.32 -16.88 -10.11
N LEU A 22 -24.13 -17.48 -9.94
CA LEU A 22 -22.88 -17.01 -10.56
C LEU A 22 -22.50 -17.85 -11.79
N PRO A 23 -21.94 -17.24 -12.85
CA PRO A 23 -21.48 -17.95 -14.04
C PRO A 23 -20.33 -18.91 -13.71
N LEU A 24 -20.33 -20.10 -14.34
CA LEU A 24 -19.21 -21.04 -14.25
C LEU A 24 -17.96 -20.46 -14.95
N LEU A 25 -16.84 -20.40 -14.22
CA LEU A 25 -15.56 -19.90 -14.71
C LEU A 25 -14.51 -21.02 -14.60
N PRO A 26 -13.81 -21.42 -15.68
CA PRO A 26 -14.02 -21.01 -17.08
C PRO A 26 -15.35 -21.57 -17.63
N GLN A 27 -15.87 -20.95 -18.68
CA GLN A 27 -17.01 -21.49 -19.42
C GLN A 27 -16.61 -22.81 -20.10
N PRO A 28 -17.39 -23.90 -19.94
CA PRO A 28 -17.12 -25.14 -20.63
C PRO A 28 -17.35 -24.95 -22.14
N SER A 29 -16.45 -25.48 -22.96
CA SER A 29 -16.58 -25.52 -24.42
C SER A 29 -17.66 -26.53 -24.85
N ASP A 30 -18.28 -26.29 -26.00
CA ASP A 30 -19.16 -27.26 -26.66
C ASP A 30 -18.40 -28.50 -27.19
N ASP A 31 -17.06 -28.48 -27.19
CA ASP A 31 -16.23 -29.64 -27.54
C ASP A 31 -16.35 -30.74 -26.48
N ASP A 32 -16.64 -31.96 -26.93
CA ASP A 32 -16.75 -33.16 -26.08
C ASP A 32 -15.42 -33.58 -25.43
N ARG A 33 -14.29 -32.99 -25.86
CA ARG A 33 -12.95 -33.21 -25.30
C ARG A 33 -12.64 -32.29 -24.13
N ASP A 34 -13.49 -31.32 -23.81
CA ASP A 34 -13.25 -30.39 -22.71
C ASP A 34 -13.26 -31.13 -21.35
N PRO A 35 -12.14 -31.14 -20.60
CA PRO A 35 -12.05 -31.77 -19.27
C PRO A 35 -13.02 -31.20 -18.22
N LEU A 36 -13.51 -29.97 -18.40
CA LEU A 36 -14.52 -29.39 -17.51
C LEU A 36 -15.85 -30.14 -17.56
N ARG A 37 -16.13 -30.87 -18.64
CA ARG A 37 -17.36 -31.66 -18.83
C ARG A 37 -17.27 -33.08 -18.28
N TRP A 38 -16.14 -33.49 -17.69
CA TRP A 38 -15.98 -34.82 -17.10
C TRP A 38 -16.94 -35.04 -15.91
N PRO A 39 -17.42 -36.29 -15.69
CA PRO A 39 -18.16 -36.62 -14.47
C PRO A 39 -17.33 -36.33 -13.22
N ARG A 40 -17.94 -35.78 -12.17
CA ARG A 40 -17.24 -35.42 -10.92
C ARG A 40 -16.43 -36.57 -10.32
N LYS A 41 -16.94 -37.80 -10.40
CA LYS A 41 -16.20 -39.00 -9.96
C LYS A 41 -14.90 -39.21 -10.73
N LEU A 42 -14.91 -38.99 -12.05
CA LEU A 42 -13.71 -39.09 -12.87
C LEU A 42 -12.71 -37.98 -12.53
N LYS A 43 -13.18 -36.73 -12.34
CA LYS A 43 -12.32 -35.62 -11.92
C LYS A 43 -11.60 -35.91 -10.60
N LEU A 44 -12.34 -36.43 -9.61
CA LEU A 44 -11.80 -36.79 -8.29
C LEU A 44 -10.81 -37.96 -8.36
N VAL A 45 -11.12 -38.98 -9.17
CA VAL A 45 -10.23 -40.16 -9.36
C VAL A 45 -8.95 -39.77 -10.10
N ALA A 46 -9.07 -38.97 -11.16
CA ALA A 46 -7.94 -38.42 -11.91
C ALA A 46 -7.03 -37.55 -11.01
N PHE A 47 -7.63 -36.68 -10.21
CA PHE A 47 -6.94 -35.87 -9.21
C PHE A 47 -6.22 -36.74 -8.17
N ALA A 48 -6.92 -37.72 -7.59
CA ALA A 48 -6.35 -38.60 -6.57
C ALA A 48 -5.15 -39.40 -7.09
N ALA A 49 -5.25 -39.97 -8.30
CA ALA A 49 -4.14 -40.69 -8.93
C ALA A 49 -2.94 -39.77 -9.21
N ALA A 50 -3.18 -38.56 -9.72
CA ALA A 50 -2.10 -37.59 -9.97
C ALA A 50 -1.47 -37.06 -8.67
N ALA A 51 -2.27 -36.78 -7.64
CA ALA A 51 -1.77 -36.33 -6.34
C ALA A 51 -1.00 -37.44 -5.59
N PHE A 52 -1.39 -38.71 -5.76
CA PHE A 52 -0.70 -39.86 -5.16
C PHE A 52 0.73 -40.05 -5.70
N PHE A 53 1.00 -39.63 -6.94
CA PHE A 53 2.36 -39.55 -7.46
C PHE A 53 3.24 -38.62 -6.64
N ASN A 54 2.75 -37.41 -6.38
CA ASN A 54 3.48 -36.43 -5.59
C ASN A 54 3.66 -36.93 -4.15
N PHE A 55 2.61 -37.52 -3.56
CA PHE A 55 2.70 -38.19 -2.26
C PHE A 55 3.82 -39.23 -2.24
N THR A 56 3.90 -40.11 -3.24
CA THR A 56 4.92 -41.17 -3.30
C THR A 56 6.33 -40.60 -3.42
N GLY A 57 6.52 -39.55 -4.23
CA GLY A 57 7.81 -38.86 -4.37
C GLY A 57 8.27 -38.24 -3.05
N ASN A 58 7.41 -37.45 -2.40
CA ASN A 58 7.73 -36.79 -1.14
C ASN A 58 7.89 -37.77 0.03
N PHE A 59 7.07 -38.83 0.07
CA PHE A 59 7.20 -39.94 1.02
C PHE A 59 8.60 -40.58 0.90
N ALA A 60 8.98 -40.99 -0.31
CA ALA A 60 10.29 -41.60 -0.56
C ALA A 60 11.44 -40.64 -0.24
N SER A 61 11.28 -39.36 -0.55
CA SER A 61 12.33 -38.36 -0.35
C SER A 61 12.61 -38.02 1.10
N ALA A 62 11.57 -37.77 1.89
CA ALA A 62 11.73 -37.41 3.30
C ALA A 62 12.10 -38.61 4.17
N GLY A 63 11.56 -39.80 3.88
CA GLY A 63 11.70 -40.94 4.78
C GLY A 63 13.11 -41.47 5.01
N LEU A 64 14.06 -41.16 4.12
CA LEU A 64 15.46 -41.54 4.35
C LEU A 64 16.12 -40.79 5.52
N SER A 65 15.52 -39.69 6.00
CA SER A 65 16.08 -38.87 7.10
C SER A 65 16.30 -39.62 8.40
N VAL A 66 15.42 -40.56 8.75
CA VAL A 66 15.55 -41.35 9.99
C VAL A 66 16.64 -42.42 9.90
N ALA A 67 17.11 -42.74 8.68
CA ALA A 67 18.18 -43.69 8.43
C ALA A 67 19.57 -43.06 8.45
N THR A 68 19.71 -41.75 8.69
CA THR A 68 20.99 -41.03 8.69
C THR A 68 22.08 -41.74 9.52
N PRO A 69 21.83 -42.18 10.77
CA PRO A 69 22.86 -42.89 11.57
C PRO A 69 23.29 -44.22 10.95
N VAL A 70 22.36 -44.94 10.31
CA VAL A 70 22.64 -46.22 9.64
C VAL A 70 23.51 -45.99 8.41
N LEU A 71 23.22 -44.93 7.63
CA LEU A 71 24.00 -44.55 6.47
C LEU A 71 25.41 -44.04 6.84
N GLU A 72 25.53 -43.27 7.93
CA GLU A 72 26.82 -42.85 8.49
C GLU A 72 27.69 -44.06 8.84
N ALA A 73 27.11 -45.04 9.55
CA ALA A 73 27.80 -46.26 9.93
C ALA A 73 28.17 -47.14 8.73
N GLN A 74 27.25 -47.30 7.77
CA GLN A 74 27.43 -48.17 6.60
C GLN A 74 28.47 -47.62 5.62
N PHE A 75 28.48 -46.31 5.37
CA PHE A 75 29.34 -45.68 4.35
C PHE A 75 30.56 -44.94 4.92
N HIS A 76 30.70 -44.89 6.25
CA HIS A 76 31.77 -44.18 6.96
C HIS A 76 31.87 -42.71 6.50
N LYS A 77 30.74 -42.01 6.53
CA LYS A 77 30.59 -40.59 6.13
C LYS A 77 30.13 -39.73 7.30
N SER A 78 30.46 -38.45 7.27
CA SER A 78 30.00 -37.50 8.29
C SER A 78 28.49 -37.25 8.17
N PRO A 79 27.82 -36.79 9.24
CA PRO A 79 26.40 -36.42 9.20
C PRO A 79 26.07 -35.44 8.07
N ASN A 80 26.93 -34.44 7.86
CA ASN A 80 26.75 -33.46 6.78
C ASN A 80 26.83 -34.11 5.38
N GLN A 81 27.79 -35.02 5.17
CA GLN A 81 27.90 -35.74 3.90
C GLN A 81 26.66 -36.59 3.63
N VAL A 82 26.18 -37.34 4.63
CA VAL A 82 24.97 -38.17 4.51
C VAL A 82 23.72 -37.31 4.27
N ASN A 83 23.58 -36.18 4.97
CA ASN A 83 22.51 -35.22 4.73
C ASN A 83 22.51 -34.69 3.29
N GLY A 84 23.69 -34.56 2.66
CA GLY A 84 23.81 -34.23 1.24
C GLY A 84 22.98 -35.14 0.32
N VAL A 85 22.86 -36.44 0.62
CA VAL A 85 22.03 -37.39 -0.15
C VAL A 85 20.56 -36.98 -0.17
N MET A 86 20.08 -36.34 0.89
CA MET A 86 18.72 -35.82 1.01
C MET A 86 18.63 -34.41 0.44
N THR A 87 19.60 -33.55 0.72
CA THR A 87 19.60 -32.15 0.28
C THR A 87 19.66 -32.01 -1.24
N TYR A 88 20.53 -32.77 -1.91
CA TYR A 88 20.59 -32.74 -3.37
C TYR A 88 19.33 -33.32 -4.02
N ASN A 89 18.61 -34.22 -3.36
CA ASN A 89 17.30 -34.66 -3.86
C ASN A 89 16.30 -33.48 -3.97
N PHE A 90 16.26 -32.58 -2.96
CA PHE A 90 15.41 -31.38 -2.99
C PHE A 90 15.82 -30.37 -4.08
N LEU A 91 17.13 -30.23 -4.33
CA LEU A 91 17.62 -29.40 -5.44
C LEU A 91 17.06 -29.89 -6.79
N PHE A 92 17.14 -31.20 -7.03
CA PHE A 92 16.65 -31.79 -8.28
C PHE A 92 15.12 -31.85 -8.34
N LEU A 93 14.41 -31.79 -7.21
CA LEU A 93 12.96 -31.57 -7.13
C LEU A 93 12.58 -30.19 -7.72
N GLY A 94 13.37 -29.16 -7.43
CA GLY A 94 13.22 -27.83 -8.03
C GLY A 94 13.62 -27.80 -9.51
N ILE A 95 14.84 -28.24 -9.84
CA ILE A 95 15.38 -28.21 -11.21
C ILE A 95 14.56 -29.08 -12.16
N GLY A 96 14.04 -30.23 -11.72
CA GLY A 96 13.25 -31.12 -12.56
C GLY A 96 12.00 -30.45 -13.13
N ASN A 97 11.41 -29.50 -12.42
CA ASN A 97 10.25 -28.75 -12.90
C ASN A 97 10.54 -27.92 -14.17
N LEU A 98 11.79 -27.49 -14.37
CA LEU A 98 12.23 -26.82 -15.60
C LEU A 98 12.10 -27.71 -16.84
N PHE A 99 12.12 -29.03 -16.66
CA PHE A 99 11.99 -30.01 -17.73
C PHE A 99 10.55 -30.53 -17.86
N TRP A 100 9.96 -30.96 -16.75
CA TRP A 100 8.65 -31.63 -16.77
C TRP A 100 7.48 -30.73 -17.14
N VAL A 101 7.54 -29.44 -16.79
CA VAL A 101 6.46 -28.50 -17.11
C VAL A 101 6.39 -28.23 -18.60
N PRO A 102 7.48 -27.81 -19.29
CA PRO A 102 7.44 -27.66 -20.74
C PRO A 102 7.07 -28.95 -21.48
N LEU A 103 7.54 -30.10 -20.98
CA LEU A 103 7.17 -31.40 -21.54
C LEU A 103 5.67 -31.69 -21.36
N GLY A 104 5.09 -31.38 -20.19
CA GLY A 104 3.67 -31.51 -19.92
C GLY A 104 2.79 -30.64 -20.83
N VAL A 105 3.22 -29.41 -21.11
CA VAL A 105 2.51 -28.52 -22.05
C VAL A 105 2.65 -29.02 -23.50
N LYS A 106 3.86 -29.45 -23.90
CA LYS A 106 4.15 -29.79 -25.30
C LYS A 106 3.67 -31.18 -25.72
N CYS A 107 3.83 -32.18 -24.86
CA CYS A 107 3.59 -33.60 -25.15
C CYS A 107 2.35 -34.19 -24.44
N GLY A 108 1.70 -33.41 -23.57
CA GLY A 108 0.58 -33.87 -22.74
C GLY A 108 0.98 -34.11 -21.29
N LYS A 109 0.09 -33.75 -20.34
CA LYS A 109 0.33 -33.94 -18.90
C LYS A 109 0.34 -35.42 -18.54
N ARG A 110 -0.42 -36.26 -19.27
CA ARG A 110 -0.47 -37.72 -19.05
C ARG A 110 0.83 -38.40 -19.45
N ALA A 111 1.36 -38.09 -20.64
CA ALA A 111 2.65 -38.63 -21.09
C ALA A 111 3.77 -38.29 -20.09
N SER A 112 3.82 -37.03 -19.65
CA SER A 112 4.84 -36.55 -18.72
C SER A 112 4.75 -37.24 -17.36
N LEU A 113 3.54 -37.40 -16.79
CA LEU A 113 3.36 -38.11 -15.52
C LEU A 113 3.69 -39.60 -15.61
N LEU A 114 3.33 -40.28 -16.70
CA LEU A 114 3.68 -41.69 -16.92
C LEU A 114 5.20 -41.88 -17.03
N LEU A 115 5.87 -41.03 -17.81
CA LEU A 115 7.33 -41.06 -17.96
C LEU A 115 8.04 -40.77 -16.63
N ALA A 116 7.60 -39.74 -15.90
CA ALA A 116 8.17 -39.37 -14.61
C ALA A 116 7.94 -40.47 -13.55
N THR A 117 6.76 -41.09 -13.53
CA THR A 117 6.46 -42.16 -12.57
C THR A 117 7.22 -43.45 -12.89
N LEU A 118 7.37 -43.80 -14.18
CA LEU A 118 8.20 -44.91 -14.61
C LEU A 118 9.67 -44.68 -14.24
N MET A 119 10.18 -43.45 -14.47
CA MET A 119 11.51 -43.06 -14.07
C MET A 119 11.68 -43.18 -12.55
N LEU A 120 10.73 -42.67 -11.76
CA LEU A 120 10.76 -42.78 -10.31
C LEU A 120 10.78 -44.24 -9.84
N PHE A 121 9.94 -45.10 -10.43
CA PHE A 121 9.91 -46.54 -10.14
C PHE A 121 11.26 -47.21 -10.37
N VAL A 122 11.85 -47.02 -11.55
CA VAL A 122 13.16 -47.61 -11.91
C VAL A 122 14.27 -47.08 -10.99
N VAL A 123 14.27 -45.77 -10.72
CA VAL A 123 15.30 -45.14 -9.89
C VAL A 123 15.18 -45.57 -8.42
N LEU A 124 13.97 -45.79 -7.89
CA LEU A 124 13.79 -46.31 -6.53
C LEU A 124 14.31 -47.75 -6.40
N ILE A 125 14.11 -48.60 -7.42
CA ILE A 125 14.73 -49.94 -7.48
C ILE A 125 16.25 -49.82 -7.51
N ALA A 126 16.79 -48.90 -8.32
CA ALA A 126 18.23 -48.64 -8.36
C ALA A 126 18.75 -48.14 -7.00
N THR A 127 17.98 -47.31 -6.31
CA THR A 127 18.29 -46.80 -4.96
C THR A 127 18.41 -47.95 -3.96
N ALA A 128 17.47 -48.89 -3.98
CA ALA A 128 17.50 -50.07 -3.11
C ALA A 128 18.68 -51.03 -3.42
N LYS A 129 19.13 -51.08 -4.68
CA LYS A 129 20.24 -51.96 -5.11
C LYS A 129 21.62 -51.34 -5.00
N THR A 130 21.73 -50.04 -4.72
CA THR A 130 23.01 -49.35 -4.75
C THR A 130 23.84 -49.64 -3.51
N THR A 131 25.12 -49.98 -3.70
CA THR A 131 26.06 -50.34 -2.63
C THR A 131 27.17 -49.32 -2.39
N THR A 132 27.21 -48.23 -3.17
CA THR A 132 28.22 -47.16 -3.02
C THR A 132 27.57 -45.83 -2.66
N PHE A 133 28.26 -45.01 -1.86
CA PHE A 133 27.74 -43.73 -1.41
C PHE A 133 27.48 -42.74 -2.57
N ASN A 134 28.43 -42.62 -3.51
CA ASN A 134 28.27 -41.74 -4.67
C ASN A 134 27.19 -42.26 -5.63
N GLY A 135 27.04 -43.58 -5.74
CA GLY A 135 25.93 -44.18 -6.47
C GLY A 135 24.59 -43.79 -5.82
N LEU A 136 24.50 -43.88 -4.48
CA LEU A 136 23.30 -43.54 -3.72
C LEU A 136 22.95 -42.06 -3.90
N LEU A 137 23.95 -41.18 -3.85
CA LEU A 137 23.76 -39.76 -4.15
C LEU A 137 23.21 -39.54 -5.57
N ALA A 138 23.80 -40.19 -6.58
CA ALA A 138 23.39 -40.01 -7.98
C ALA A 138 21.94 -40.48 -8.24
N VAL A 139 21.56 -41.67 -7.75
CA VAL A 139 20.18 -42.16 -7.87
C VAL A 139 19.20 -41.30 -7.07
N ARG A 140 19.65 -40.68 -5.97
CA ARG A 140 18.82 -39.74 -5.20
C ARG A 140 18.58 -38.42 -5.94
N CYS A 141 19.58 -37.87 -6.64
CA CYS A 141 19.37 -36.76 -7.57
C CYS A 141 18.36 -37.12 -8.66
N LEU A 142 18.51 -38.30 -9.29
CA LEU A 142 17.59 -38.78 -10.32
C LEU A 142 16.15 -38.99 -9.80
N SER A 143 16.00 -39.46 -8.56
CA SER A 143 14.67 -39.63 -7.95
C SER A 143 14.01 -38.29 -7.65
N GLY A 144 14.78 -37.27 -7.25
CA GLY A 144 14.27 -35.90 -7.05
C GLY A 144 13.85 -35.28 -8.37
N PHE A 145 14.67 -35.45 -9.40
CA PHE A 145 14.33 -35.05 -10.76
C PHE A 145 13.02 -35.70 -11.22
N ALA A 146 12.86 -37.02 -11.04
CA ALA A 146 11.64 -37.73 -11.43
C ALA A 146 10.40 -37.27 -10.63
N ALA A 147 10.52 -37.13 -9.31
CA ALA A 147 9.43 -36.71 -8.43
C ALA A 147 8.95 -35.27 -8.69
N ALA A 148 9.82 -34.40 -9.22
CA ALA A 148 9.51 -32.99 -9.51
C ALA A 148 8.23 -32.80 -10.33
N ALA A 149 7.98 -33.68 -11.31
CA ALA A 149 6.79 -33.60 -12.17
C ALA A 149 5.47 -33.51 -11.38
N GLY A 150 5.39 -34.16 -10.21
CA GLY A 150 4.20 -34.15 -9.37
C GLY A 150 3.92 -32.81 -8.71
N GLU A 151 4.93 -31.98 -8.50
CA GLU A 151 4.79 -30.70 -7.80
C GLU A 151 4.14 -29.61 -8.65
N SER A 152 4.42 -29.62 -9.96
CA SER A 152 3.97 -28.56 -10.87
C SER A 152 2.88 -29.01 -11.83
N ILE A 153 2.86 -30.29 -12.26
CA ILE A 153 1.84 -30.76 -13.19
C ILE A 153 0.48 -30.91 -12.50
N VAL A 154 0.44 -31.39 -11.25
CA VAL A 154 -0.82 -31.64 -10.52
C VAL A 154 -1.64 -30.37 -10.28
N PRO A 155 -1.06 -29.24 -9.82
CA PRO A 155 -1.79 -27.96 -9.80
C PRO A 155 -2.33 -27.56 -11.18
N GLY A 156 -1.55 -27.80 -12.23
CA GLY A 156 -1.98 -27.60 -13.61
C GLY A 156 -3.17 -28.48 -14.01
N ILE A 157 -3.25 -29.71 -13.51
CA ILE A 157 -4.40 -30.61 -13.74
C ILE A 157 -5.65 -30.07 -13.04
N VAL A 158 -5.50 -29.60 -11.79
CA VAL A 158 -6.63 -29.01 -11.02
C VAL A 158 -7.22 -27.83 -11.79
N SER A 159 -6.37 -27.00 -12.38
CA SER A 159 -6.80 -25.88 -13.23
C SER A 159 -7.56 -26.34 -14.48
N ASP A 160 -7.15 -27.44 -15.12
CA ASP A 160 -7.78 -27.92 -16.35
C ASP A 160 -9.18 -28.50 -16.16
N ILE A 161 -9.39 -29.23 -15.04
CA ILE A 161 -10.56 -30.10 -14.86
C ILE A 161 -11.61 -29.55 -13.88
N PHE A 162 -11.24 -28.65 -12.96
CA PHE A 162 -12.16 -28.08 -11.96
C PHE A 162 -12.51 -26.61 -12.25
N PHE A 163 -13.75 -26.24 -11.93
CA PHE A 163 -14.21 -24.84 -12.01
C PHE A 163 -13.64 -24.01 -10.86
N LEU A 164 -13.56 -22.69 -11.03
CA LEU A 164 -12.95 -21.74 -10.09
C LEU A 164 -13.45 -21.92 -8.64
N HIS A 165 -14.74 -22.12 -8.44
CA HIS A 165 -15.34 -22.32 -7.12
C HIS A 165 -14.94 -23.65 -6.45
N GLU A 166 -14.51 -24.66 -7.22
CA GLU A 166 -14.02 -25.95 -6.71
C GLU A 166 -12.48 -25.98 -6.59
N ARG A 167 -11.77 -25.14 -7.34
CA ARG A 167 -10.31 -25.15 -7.44
C ARG A 167 -9.62 -24.93 -6.09
N ALA A 168 -10.08 -23.97 -5.29
CA ALA A 168 -9.47 -23.67 -3.99
C ALA A 168 -9.51 -24.88 -3.02
N ALA A 169 -10.64 -25.60 -3.00
CA ALA A 169 -10.81 -26.80 -2.18
C ALA A 169 -9.90 -27.95 -2.66
N MET A 170 -9.80 -28.16 -3.97
CA MET A 170 -8.95 -29.22 -4.54
C MET A 170 -7.45 -28.89 -4.38
N MET A 171 -7.06 -27.63 -4.53
CA MET A 171 -5.70 -27.16 -4.25
C MET A 171 -5.33 -27.34 -2.77
N SER A 172 -6.27 -27.10 -1.86
CA SER A 172 -6.07 -27.37 -0.42
C SER A 172 -5.88 -28.87 -0.15
N GLY A 173 -6.70 -29.73 -0.77
CA GLY A 173 -6.55 -31.18 -0.67
C GLY A 173 -5.21 -31.69 -1.21
N TYR A 174 -4.72 -31.09 -2.30
CA TYR A 174 -3.40 -31.37 -2.85
C TYR A 174 -2.29 -30.97 -1.87
N THR A 175 -2.33 -29.77 -1.32
CA THR A 175 -1.34 -29.28 -0.34
C THR A 175 -1.27 -30.18 0.89
N ILE A 176 -2.42 -30.65 1.40
CA ILE A 176 -2.47 -31.62 2.51
C ILE A 176 -1.72 -32.90 2.15
N LEU A 177 -1.99 -33.48 0.97
CA LEU A 177 -1.36 -34.74 0.57
C LEU A 177 0.16 -34.59 0.43
N VAL A 178 0.62 -33.48 -0.15
CA VAL A 178 2.06 -33.19 -0.31
C VAL A 178 2.73 -33.01 1.05
N SER A 179 2.16 -32.19 1.91
CA SER A 179 2.74 -31.91 3.23
C SER A 179 2.71 -33.14 4.13
N ILE A 180 1.60 -33.88 4.19
CA ILE A 180 1.52 -35.10 5.02
C ILE A 180 2.52 -36.16 4.54
N ALA A 181 2.79 -36.28 3.24
CA ALA A 181 3.77 -37.23 2.72
C ALA A 181 5.17 -37.03 3.34
N THR A 182 5.60 -35.78 3.56
CA THR A 182 6.92 -35.48 4.13
C THR A 182 7.05 -35.87 5.60
N ALA A 183 5.93 -36.00 6.32
CA ALA A 183 5.89 -36.47 7.71
C ALA A 183 5.61 -37.98 7.83
N ILE A 184 4.73 -38.53 6.99
CA ILE A 184 4.42 -39.97 6.98
C ILE A 184 5.61 -40.80 6.48
N GLY A 185 6.41 -40.28 5.53
CA GLY A 185 7.63 -40.94 5.06
C GLY A 185 8.57 -41.33 6.20
N PRO A 186 9.12 -40.36 6.96
CA PRO A 186 10.00 -40.64 8.09
C PRO A 186 9.32 -41.44 9.21
N LEU A 187 8.02 -41.23 9.44
CA LEU A 187 7.27 -42.02 10.41
C LEU A 187 7.29 -43.51 10.06
N VAL A 188 6.90 -43.88 8.83
CA VAL A 188 6.89 -45.29 8.38
C VAL A 188 8.30 -45.85 8.25
N ALA A 189 9.23 -45.06 7.71
CA ALA A 189 10.63 -45.44 7.57
C ALA A 189 11.25 -45.78 8.92
N SER A 190 10.89 -45.10 10.01
CA SER A 190 11.48 -45.34 11.33
C SER A 190 11.22 -46.76 11.85
N PHE A 191 10.01 -47.30 11.62
CA PHE A 191 9.66 -48.67 12.00
C PHE A 191 10.39 -49.70 11.13
N ILE A 192 10.49 -49.46 9.82
CA ILE A 192 11.17 -50.38 8.90
C ILE A 192 12.68 -50.39 9.17
N VAL A 193 13.30 -49.22 9.35
CA VAL A 193 14.72 -49.09 9.66
C VAL A 193 15.08 -49.79 10.98
N GLN A 194 14.19 -49.73 11.98
CA GLN A 194 14.46 -50.32 13.30
C GLN A 194 14.23 -51.85 13.36
N TYR A 195 13.22 -52.38 12.65
CA TYR A 195 12.82 -53.78 12.78
C TYR A 195 13.17 -54.67 11.58
N SER A 196 13.38 -54.09 10.39
CA SER A 196 13.64 -54.87 9.19
C SER A 196 15.13 -55.18 9.03
N PRO A 197 15.51 -56.44 8.68
CA PRO A 197 16.91 -56.82 8.45
C PRO A 197 17.60 -56.00 7.34
N GLY A 198 16.87 -55.57 6.31
CA GLY A 198 17.39 -54.72 5.23
C GLY A 198 17.36 -53.22 5.55
N THR A 199 16.89 -52.81 6.73
CA THR A 199 16.90 -51.42 7.22
C THR A 199 16.28 -50.41 6.23
N TRP A 200 17.05 -49.41 5.75
CA TRP A 200 16.61 -48.40 4.79
C TRP A 200 16.40 -48.95 3.38
N VAL A 201 17.00 -50.10 3.03
CA VAL A 201 16.83 -50.73 1.71
C VAL A 201 15.41 -51.28 1.57
N ASP A 202 14.88 -51.90 2.63
CA ASP A 202 13.50 -52.41 2.64
C ASP A 202 12.47 -51.27 2.55
N TYR A 203 12.77 -50.12 3.14
CA TYR A 203 11.97 -48.90 2.97
C TYR A 203 11.94 -48.44 1.50
N MET A 204 13.08 -48.49 0.81
CA MET A 204 13.15 -48.13 -0.62
C MET A 204 12.39 -49.13 -1.51
N TRP A 205 12.35 -50.40 -1.14
CA TRP A 205 11.50 -51.39 -1.82
C TRP A 205 10.01 -51.11 -1.66
N VAL A 206 9.58 -50.68 -0.47
CA VAL A 206 8.20 -50.21 -0.25
C VAL A 206 7.89 -49.00 -1.13
N CYS A 207 8.80 -48.02 -1.19
CA CYS A 207 8.64 -46.85 -2.05
C CYS A 207 8.55 -47.23 -3.54
N ALA A 208 9.38 -48.18 -3.99
CA ALA A 208 9.32 -48.70 -5.35
C ALA A 208 7.98 -49.40 -5.63
N ALA A 209 7.48 -50.22 -4.71
CA ALA A 209 6.18 -50.87 -4.86
C ALA A 209 5.03 -49.83 -4.97
N LEU A 210 5.06 -48.77 -4.16
CA LEU A 210 4.10 -47.67 -4.24
C LEU A 210 4.19 -46.92 -5.58
N ALA A 211 5.41 -46.62 -6.06
CA ALA A 211 5.60 -45.98 -7.36
C ALA A 211 5.12 -46.85 -8.53
N GLY A 212 5.32 -48.17 -8.46
CA GLY A 212 4.81 -49.12 -9.44
C GLY A 212 3.28 -49.22 -9.43
N ALA A 213 2.66 -49.28 -8.25
CA ALA A 213 1.21 -49.23 -8.11
C ALA A 213 0.62 -47.92 -8.65
N ASN A 214 1.29 -46.79 -8.37
CA ASN A 214 0.89 -45.49 -8.87
C ASN A 214 1.06 -45.35 -10.40
N LEU A 215 2.09 -45.97 -11.00
CA LEU A 215 2.25 -46.02 -12.45
C LEU A 215 1.03 -46.69 -13.12
N VAL A 216 0.59 -47.81 -12.56
CA VAL A 216 -0.63 -48.51 -13.01
C VAL A 216 -1.87 -47.63 -12.78
N ALA A 217 -1.96 -46.96 -11.63
CA ALA A 217 -3.06 -46.05 -11.33
C ALA A 217 -3.15 -44.88 -12.33
N ILE A 218 -2.06 -44.18 -12.64
CA ILE A 218 -2.07 -43.10 -13.65
C ILE A 218 -2.44 -43.66 -15.02
N TYR A 219 -1.92 -44.82 -15.39
CA TYR A 219 -2.24 -45.46 -16.67
C TYR A 219 -3.74 -45.79 -16.82
N LEU A 220 -4.40 -46.21 -15.74
CA LEU A 220 -5.80 -46.69 -15.69
C LEU A 220 -6.83 -45.66 -15.20
N LEU A 221 -6.42 -44.60 -14.50
CA LEU A 221 -7.32 -43.68 -13.79
C LEU A 221 -7.16 -42.20 -14.22
N TYR A 222 -6.08 -41.83 -14.90
CA TYR A 222 -5.82 -40.46 -15.36
C TYR A 222 -5.86 -40.34 -16.90
N PRO A 223 -6.95 -39.79 -17.48
CA PRO A 223 -6.98 -39.37 -18.88
C PRO A 223 -6.28 -38.03 -19.12
N GLU A 224 -5.92 -37.73 -20.37
CA GLU A 224 -5.24 -36.48 -20.72
C GLU A 224 -6.13 -35.25 -20.47
N SER A 225 -5.57 -34.20 -19.83
CA SER A 225 -6.29 -33.00 -19.43
C SER A 225 -5.94 -31.75 -20.25
N ASN A 226 -4.89 -31.77 -21.06
CA ASN A 226 -4.56 -30.60 -21.89
C ASN A 226 -5.66 -30.32 -22.92
N PHE A 227 -6.26 -29.12 -22.84
CA PHE A 227 -7.30 -28.68 -23.75
C PHE A 227 -7.21 -27.16 -23.99
N THR A 228 -7.01 -26.75 -25.24
CA THR A 228 -6.99 -25.33 -25.63
C THR A 228 -8.42 -24.85 -25.85
N ARG A 229 -8.90 -23.95 -24.99
CA ARG A 229 -10.24 -23.34 -25.13
C ARG A 229 -10.16 -22.11 -26.05
N PRO A 230 -11.13 -21.89 -26.95
CA PRO A 230 -11.22 -20.64 -27.70
C PRO A 230 -11.31 -19.46 -26.72
N GLU A 231 -10.53 -18.40 -26.95
CA GLU A 231 -10.60 -17.18 -26.12
C GLU A 231 -12.00 -16.55 -26.21
N THR A 232 -12.83 -16.75 -25.18
CA THR A 232 -14.00 -15.89 -24.95
C THR A 232 -13.53 -14.63 -24.24
N SER A 233 -13.81 -13.48 -24.85
CA SER A 233 -13.43 -12.14 -24.37
C SER A 233 -13.74 -11.93 -22.87
N PRO A 234 -12.90 -11.16 -22.14
CA PRO A 234 -13.09 -10.92 -20.72
C PRO A 234 -14.42 -10.19 -20.46
N HIS A 235 -15.32 -10.82 -19.71
CA HIS A 235 -16.60 -10.23 -19.32
C HIS A 235 -16.39 -9.13 -18.28
N THR A 236 -16.58 -7.88 -18.69
CA THR A 236 -17.10 -6.82 -17.83
C THR A 236 -18.45 -7.28 -17.29
N ILE A 237 -18.61 -7.42 -15.98
CA ILE A 237 -19.93 -7.60 -15.38
C ILE A 237 -20.59 -6.22 -15.41
N GLU A 238 -21.30 -5.90 -16.50
CA GLU A 238 -22.29 -4.84 -16.45
C GLU A 238 -23.52 -5.36 -15.70
N PRO A 239 -23.97 -4.70 -14.63
CA PRO A 239 -25.24 -5.04 -14.01
C PRO A 239 -26.33 -4.71 -15.03
N ASN A 240 -27.00 -5.75 -15.52
CA ASN A 240 -28.07 -5.60 -16.51
C ASN A 240 -29.23 -4.81 -15.88
N SER A 241 -29.25 -3.52 -16.17
CA SER A 241 -30.27 -2.56 -15.76
C SER A 241 -31.46 -2.69 -16.69
N GLN A 242 -32.32 -3.68 -16.45
CA GLN A 242 -33.69 -3.70 -16.96
C GLN A 242 -34.44 -4.87 -16.34
N HIS A 243 -35.06 -4.65 -15.18
CA HIS A 243 -36.38 -5.19 -14.82
C HIS A 243 -36.94 -4.32 -13.68
N GLY A 244 -38.18 -3.85 -13.86
CA GLY A 244 -38.81 -2.84 -13.00
C GLY A 244 -38.84 -3.23 -11.52
N ARG A 245 -38.58 -2.25 -10.66
CA ARG A 245 -38.71 -2.36 -9.21
C ARG A 245 -40.20 -2.47 -8.86
N ASP A 246 -40.61 -3.61 -8.32
CA ASP A 246 -41.87 -3.74 -7.58
C ASP A 246 -41.59 -3.54 -6.08
N PRO A 247 -42.11 -2.49 -5.41
CA PRO A 247 -41.69 -2.09 -4.06
C PRO A 247 -42.20 -2.95 -2.88
N GLN A 248 -42.75 -4.15 -3.11
CA GLN A 248 -43.41 -4.93 -2.04
C GLN A 248 -42.73 -6.26 -1.63
N ALA A 249 -41.59 -6.63 -2.20
CA ALA A 249 -40.98 -7.95 -1.95
C ALA A 249 -39.89 -8.00 -0.84
N GLU A 250 -39.70 -6.96 -0.02
CA GLU A 250 -38.56 -6.90 0.92
C GLU A 250 -38.87 -7.25 2.38
N LYS A 251 -39.97 -7.96 2.65
CA LYS A 251 -40.30 -8.47 3.99
C LYS A 251 -40.90 -9.88 3.98
N ALA A 252 -40.10 -10.84 3.57
CA ALA A 252 -40.13 -12.27 3.91
C ALA A 252 -39.14 -12.93 2.94
N THR A 253 -38.06 -13.58 3.36
CA THR A 253 -38.15 -14.99 3.73
C THR A 253 -36.79 -15.41 4.30
N THR A 254 -36.73 -15.61 5.61
CA THR A 254 -35.78 -16.52 6.24
C THR A 254 -36.20 -17.95 5.89
N VAL A 255 -35.27 -18.74 5.36
CA VAL A 255 -35.26 -20.21 5.30
C VAL A 255 -36.45 -20.88 4.59
N ARG A 256 -36.24 -21.26 3.32
CA ARG A 256 -36.69 -22.57 2.82
C ARG A 256 -35.77 -23.07 1.71
N MET A 257 -34.93 -24.03 2.08
CA MET A 257 -34.14 -24.87 1.20
C MET A 257 -35.07 -25.97 0.68
N GLU A 258 -35.69 -25.75 -0.46
CA GLU A 258 -36.52 -26.68 -1.25
C GLU A 258 -36.74 -25.93 -2.59
N THR A 259 -36.34 -26.35 -3.78
CA THR A 259 -36.28 -27.69 -4.38
C THR A 259 -35.41 -27.59 -5.65
N ILE A 260 -34.46 -28.51 -5.79
CA ILE A 260 -33.91 -29.08 -7.04
C ILE A 260 -34.16 -28.27 -8.34
N SER A 261 -33.13 -27.58 -8.86
CA SER A 261 -32.96 -27.41 -10.31
C SER A 261 -31.75 -28.23 -10.75
N GLN A 262 -32.02 -29.37 -11.37
CA GLN A 262 -31.02 -30.28 -11.92
C GLN A 262 -30.12 -29.54 -12.91
N HIS A 263 -28.82 -29.71 -12.73
CA HIS A 263 -27.78 -29.19 -13.60
C HIS A 263 -27.84 -29.91 -14.96
N HIS A 264 -27.96 -29.16 -16.05
CA HIS A 264 -27.72 -29.68 -17.39
C HIS A 264 -26.52 -28.96 -18.03
N ILE A 265 -25.32 -29.18 -17.48
CA ILE A 265 -24.18 -29.34 -18.37
C ILE A 265 -24.47 -30.67 -19.09
N ASN A 266 -24.48 -30.71 -20.42
CA ASN A 266 -24.54 -31.97 -21.15
C ASN A 266 -23.27 -32.78 -20.83
N ILE A 267 -23.30 -33.53 -19.73
CA ILE A 267 -22.32 -34.55 -19.37
C ILE A 267 -22.49 -35.61 -20.44
N VAL A 268 -21.60 -35.63 -21.43
CA VAL A 268 -21.71 -36.63 -22.51
C VAL A 268 -21.37 -37.99 -21.91
N PRO A 269 -22.32 -38.95 -21.84
CA PRO A 269 -21.99 -40.31 -21.47
C PRO A 269 -21.40 -40.99 -22.71
N LYS A 270 -20.11 -40.77 -23.01
CA LYS A 270 -19.44 -41.48 -24.10
C LYS A 270 -18.91 -42.84 -23.66
N PRO A 271 -18.85 -43.84 -24.56
CA PRO A 271 -18.14 -45.08 -24.33
C PRO A 271 -16.65 -44.78 -24.17
N TRP A 272 -16.08 -45.37 -23.13
CA TRP A 272 -14.85 -44.98 -22.48
C TRP A 272 -13.52 -45.19 -23.26
N PRO A 273 -13.36 -45.89 -24.40
CA PRO A 273 -12.01 -46.12 -24.96
C PRO A 273 -11.29 -44.90 -25.56
N ARG A 274 -12.00 -43.95 -26.19
CA ARG A 274 -11.37 -42.88 -27.00
C ARG A 274 -10.62 -41.80 -26.20
N ILE A 275 -10.96 -41.60 -24.93
CA ILE A 275 -10.24 -40.67 -24.05
C ILE A 275 -8.89 -41.30 -23.61
N TRP A 276 -8.79 -42.63 -23.62
CA TRP A 276 -7.61 -43.38 -23.18
C TRP A 276 -6.61 -43.62 -24.31
N THR A 277 -7.02 -43.48 -25.58
CA THR A 277 -6.20 -43.80 -26.76
C THR A 277 -5.10 -42.78 -27.07
N SER A 278 -5.21 -41.52 -26.61
CA SER A 278 -4.14 -40.53 -26.78
C SER A 278 -3.24 -40.51 -25.55
N ILE A 279 -2.11 -41.22 -25.62
CA ILE A 279 -1.05 -41.15 -24.60
C ILE A 279 -0.25 -39.85 -24.75
N ILE A 280 -0.03 -39.40 -25.98
CA ILE A 280 0.73 -38.19 -26.32
C ILE A 280 -0.19 -37.20 -27.05
N THR A 281 -0.15 -35.93 -26.64
CA THR A 281 -0.87 -34.84 -27.30
C THR A 281 0.14 -33.75 -27.64
N MET A 282 0.42 -33.56 -28.92
CA MET A 282 1.39 -32.54 -29.39
C MET A 282 0.68 -31.20 -29.59
N SER A 283 1.03 -30.18 -28.80
CA SER A 283 0.60 -28.79 -29.05
C SER A 283 1.53 -28.11 -30.06
N ASN A 284 0.97 -27.39 -31.03
CA ASN A 284 1.70 -26.61 -32.03
C ASN A 284 1.81 -25.11 -31.70
N ASP A 285 1.25 -24.68 -30.56
CA ASP A 285 0.98 -23.27 -30.29
C ASP A 285 2.23 -22.46 -29.87
N ALA A 286 3.28 -23.14 -29.36
CA ALA A 286 4.54 -22.51 -28.97
C ALA A 286 5.75 -23.45 -29.08
N SER A 287 6.95 -22.87 -29.20
CA SER A 287 8.22 -23.62 -29.18
C SER A 287 8.54 -24.10 -27.76
N PHE A 288 9.23 -25.24 -27.62
CA PHE A 288 9.63 -25.78 -26.31
C PHE A 288 10.46 -24.77 -25.51
N PHE A 289 11.36 -24.05 -26.20
CA PHE A 289 12.22 -23.03 -25.60
C PHE A 289 11.44 -21.82 -25.09
N GLU A 290 10.40 -21.41 -25.81
CA GLU A 290 9.53 -20.32 -25.37
C GLU A 290 8.76 -20.72 -24.09
N ILE A 291 8.16 -21.91 -24.06
CA ILE A 291 7.45 -22.45 -22.89
C ILE A 291 8.38 -22.56 -21.68
N PHE A 292 9.63 -22.99 -21.90
CA PHE A 292 10.67 -23.05 -20.89
C PHE A 292 10.99 -21.68 -20.27
N LEU A 293 10.97 -20.59 -21.05
CA LEU A 293 11.29 -19.24 -20.57
C LEU A 293 10.13 -18.53 -19.86
N ARG A 294 8.87 -18.98 -20.01
CA ARG A 294 7.71 -18.26 -19.45
C ARG A 294 7.75 -18.10 -17.92
N PRO A 295 8.04 -19.13 -17.11
CA PRO A 295 8.11 -18.99 -15.66
C PRO A 295 9.14 -17.94 -15.20
N PHE A 296 10.27 -17.82 -15.91
CA PHE A 296 11.30 -16.84 -15.60
C PHE A 296 10.84 -15.39 -15.84
N ARG A 297 9.96 -15.16 -16.82
CA ARG A 297 9.37 -13.82 -17.03
C ARG A 297 8.44 -13.44 -15.88
N THR A 298 7.67 -14.40 -15.38
CA THR A 298 6.75 -14.15 -14.25
C THR A 298 7.50 -13.85 -12.95
N LEU A 299 8.73 -14.34 -12.78
CA LEU A 299 9.57 -14.08 -11.60
C LEU A 299 9.91 -12.59 -11.41
N LEU A 300 9.83 -11.77 -12.45
CA LEU A 300 10.04 -10.32 -12.32
C LEU A 300 8.87 -9.61 -11.60
N SER A 301 7.75 -10.30 -11.39
CA SER A 301 6.60 -9.77 -10.66
C SER A 301 6.84 -9.77 -9.14
N PRO A 302 6.68 -8.63 -8.45
CA PRO A 302 6.85 -8.53 -7.00
C PRO A 302 5.97 -9.50 -6.20
N SER A 303 4.73 -9.72 -6.65
CA SER A 303 3.79 -10.64 -6.00
C SER A 303 4.27 -12.10 -6.03
N ILE A 304 4.95 -12.50 -7.10
CA ILE A 304 5.47 -13.86 -7.29
C ILE A 304 6.76 -14.03 -6.48
N LEU A 305 7.64 -13.04 -6.47
CA LEU A 305 8.82 -13.02 -5.59
C LEU A 305 8.43 -13.11 -4.12
N PHE A 306 7.39 -12.38 -3.72
CA PHE A 306 6.85 -12.44 -2.37
C PHE A 306 6.34 -13.85 -2.04
N ALA A 307 5.55 -14.47 -2.93
CA ALA A 307 5.07 -15.84 -2.72
C ALA A 307 6.22 -16.87 -2.66
N VAL A 308 7.26 -16.72 -3.50
CA VAL A 308 8.48 -17.54 -3.44
C VAL A 308 9.19 -17.39 -2.10
N PHE A 309 9.32 -16.16 -1.61
CA PHE A 309 9.98 -15.88 -0.34
C PHE A 309 9.21 -16.48 0.84
N VAL A 310 7.91 -16.21 0.95
CA VAL A 310 7.06 -16.71 2.04
C VAL A 310 7.04 -18.23 2.05
N TYR A 311 6.86 -18.86 0.89
CA TYR A 311 6.83 -20.32 0.81
C TYR A 311 8.22 -20.93 1.05
N GLY A 312 9.25 -20.42 0.38
CA GLY A 312 10.62 -20.92 0.52
C GLY A 312 11.13 -20.88 1.97
N THR A 313 10.91 -19.77 2.66
CA THR A 313 11.35 -19.60 4.07
C THR A 313 10.54 -20.45 5.05
N SER A 314 9.21 -20.52 4.88
CA SER A 314 8.35 -21.36 5.73
C SER A 314 8.63 -22.85 5.53
N LEU A 315 8.98 -23.26 4.30
CA LEU A 315 9.40 -24.62 3.98
C LEU A 315 10.79 -24.93 4.55
N ALA A 316 11.75 -24.01 4.40
CA ALA A 316 13.10 -24.15 4.93
C ALA A 316 13.10 -24.37 6.45
N ALA A 317 12.36 -23.53 7.20
CA ALA A 317 12.28 -23.61 8.66
C ALA A 317 11.78 -24.99 9.14
N GLN A 318 10.85 -25.61 8.41
CA GLN A 318 10.38 -26.95 8.73
C GLN A 318 11.39 -28.03 8.35
N ILE A 319 11.91 -27.98 7.12
CA ILE A 319 12.73 -29.06 6.58
C ILE A 319 14.04 -29.22 7.37
N ILE A 320 14.63 -28.10 7.83
CA ILE A 320 15.82 -28.13 8.70
C ILE A 320 15.56 -29.01 9.94
N LEU A 321 14.37 -28.94 10.55
CA LEU A 321 14.01 -29.75 11.71
C LEU A 321 13.97 -31.24 11.38
N ILE A 322 13.30 -31.61 10.29
CA ILE A 322 13.14 -33.02 9.88
C ILE A 322 14.50 -33.70 9.75
N PHE A 323 15.50 -33.00 9.22
CA PHE A 323 16.84 -33.56 9.00
C PHE A 323 17.79 -33.43 10.20
N ALA A 324 17.58 -32.45 11.07
CA ALA A 324 18.41 -32.27 12.27
C ALA A 324 17.96 -33.14 13.46
N PHE A 325 16.70 -33.58 13.49
CA PHE A 325 16.14 -34.36 14.59
C PHE A 325 16.83 -35.71 14.88
N PRO A 326 17.25 -36.53 13.91
CA PRO A 326 18.01 -37.73 14.19
C PRO A 326 19.28 -37.44 15.02
N SER A 327 20.05 -36.42 14.63
CA SER A 327 21.28 -36.04 15.35
C SER A 327 20.99 -35.42 16.73
N LEU A 328 19.87 -34.71 16.90
CA LEU A 328 19.49 -34.07 18.16
C LEU A 328 18.88 -35.05 19.17
N LEU A 329 17.89 -35.84 18.75
CA LEU A 329 17.02 -36.62 19.64
C LEU A 329 17.62 -37.97 20.02
N LEU A 330 18.50 -38.55 19.20
CA LEU A 330 19.23 -39.77 19.55
C LEU A 330 20.35 -39.50 20.58
N ALA A 331 20.86 -38.27 20.63
CA ALA A 331 21.92 -37.87 21.56
C ALA A 331 21.38 -37.59 22.98
N PRO A 332 22.24 -37.67 24.03
CA PRO A 332 21.87 -37.22 25.37
C PRO A 332 21.46 -35.73 25.40
N PRO A 333 20.41 -35.34 26.15
CA PRO A 333 19.72 -36.10 27.18
C PRO A 333 18.49 -36.89 26.71
N TYR A 334 18.09 -36.78 25.43
CA TYR A 334 16.82 -37.31 24.94
C TYR A 334 16.85 -38.82 24.72
N LEU A 335 17.94 -39.36 24.17
CA LEU A 335 18.17 -40.80 24.01
C LEU A 335 16.98 -41.54 23.34
N PHE A 336 16.35 -40.90 22.36
CA PHE A 336 15.24 -41.53 21.63
C PHE A 336 15.73 -42.76 20.85
N SER A 337 14.81 -43.67 20.57
CA SER A 337 15.02 -44.68 19.53
C SER A 337 14.71 -44.09 18.14
N SER A 338 15.07 -44.80 17.08
CA SER A 338 14.67 -44.42 15.71
C SER A 338 13.15 -44.24 15.59
N ILE A 339 12.35 -45.11 16.23
CA ILE A 339 10.89 -44.95 16.33
C ILE A 339 10.51 -43.65 17.04
N GLY A 340 11.19 -43.26 18.12
CA GLY A 340 10.95 -41.99 18.81
C GLY A 340 11.12 -40.78 17.89
N VAL A 341 12.16 -40.81 17.04
CA VAL A 341 12.39 -39.77 16.01
C VAL A 341 11.30 -39.80 14.94
N GLY A 342 10.79 -40.97 14.56
CA GLY A 342 9.66 -41.09 13.64
C GLY A 342 8.35 -40.55 14.24
N LEU A 343 8.07 -40.85 15.52
CA LEU A 343 6.84 -40.44 16.20
C LEU A 343 6.72 -38.94 16.37
N ILE A 344 7.83 -38.18 16.43
CA ILE A 344 7.77 -36.71 16.51
C ILE A 344 7.11 -36.08 15.26
N GLN A 345 7.10 -36.81 14.13
CA GLN A 345 6.45 -36.38 12.89
C GLN A 345 4.93 -36.28 13.01
N ILE A 346 4.32 -36.94 14.01
CA ILE A 346 2.89 -36.75 14.32
C ILE A 346 2.60 -35.28 14.62
N SER A 347 3.53 -34.56 15.25
CA SER A 347 3.37 -33.12 15.49
C SER A 347 3.29 -32.31 14.19
N ALA A 348 4.11 -32.64 13.20
CA ALA A 348 4.03 -32.02 11.88
C ALA A 348 2.69 -32.33 11.19
N ILE A 349 2.20 -33.57 11.26
CA ILE A 349 0.89 -33.96 10.71
C ILE A 349 -0.23 -33.11 11.32
N VAL A 350 -0.23 -32.95 12.65
CA VAL A 350 -1.21 -32.09 13.35
C VAL A 350 -1.08 -30.64 12.87
N GLY A 351 0.15 -30.11 12.80
CA GLY A 351 0.42 -28.76 12.29
C GLY A 351 -0.10 -28.55 10.87
N PHE A 352 0.13 -29.49 9.96
CA PHE A 352 -0.36 -29.44 8.58
C PHE A 352 -1.88 -29.45 8.47
N LEU A 353 -2.55 -30.33 9.21
CA LEU A 353 -4.01 -30.44 9.20
C LEU A 353 -4.67 -29.15 9.71
N VAL A 354 -4.17 -28.61 10.83
CA VAL A 354 -4.64 -27.35 11.40
C VAL A 354 -4.31 -26.18 10.46
N GLY A 355 -3.11 -26.16 9.91
CA GLY A 355 -2.63 -25.14 8.96
C GLY A 355 -3.50 -25.05 7.71
N CYS A 356 -3.88 -26.19 7.15
CA CYS A 356 -4.76 -26.21 5.98
C CYS A 356 -6.19 -25.79 6.31
N LEU A 357 -6.76 -26.29 7.42
CA LEU A 357 -8.12 -25.92 7.84
C LEU A 357 -8.23 -24.41 8.06
N LEU A 358 -7.29 -23.84 8.83
CA LEU A 358 -7.30 -22.42 9.15
C LEU A 358 -6.88 -21.56 7.96
N GLY A 359 -5.86 -21.98 7.20
CA GLY A 359 -5.34 -21.25 6.05
C GLY A 359 -6.25 -21.28 4.81
N GLY A 360 -7.28 -22.12 4.82
CA GLY A 360 -8.37 -22.11 3.84
C GLY A 360 -9.63 -21.47 4.41
N TYR A 361 -10.37 -22.21 5.26
CA TYR A 361 -11.70 -21.79 5.71
C TYR A 361 -11.68 -20.51 6.56
N VAL A 362 -10.78 -20.43 7.54
CA VAL A 362 -10.70 -19.23 8.41
C VAL A 362 -10.12 -18.04 7.66
N ALA A 363 -9.17 -18.25 6.76
CA ALA A 363 -8.66 -17.21 5.86
C ALA A 363 -9.79 -16.64 4.97
N ASP A 364 -10.68 -17.48 4.44
CA ASP A 364 -11.84 -17.02 3.67
C ASP A 364 -12.83 -16.23 4.54
N LEU A 365 -13.06 -16.65 5.79
CA LEU A 365 -13.89 -15.90 6.75
C LEU A 365 -13.30 -14.53 7.10
N ILE A 366 -11.99 -14.46 7.35
CA ILE A 366 -11.27 -13.21 7.62
C ILE A 366 -11.38 -12.29 6.41
N THR A 367 -11.11 -12.81 5.21
CA THR A 367 -11.19 -12.06 3.95
C THR A 367 -12.61 -11.54 3.72
N ALA A 368 -13.64 -12.37 3.92
CA ALA A 368 -15.04 -11.98 3.82
C ALA A 368 -15.42 -10.90 4.85
N ALA A 369 -14.91 -10.98 6.07
CA ALA A 369 -15.11 -9.95 7.09
C ALA A 369 -14.45 -8.61 6.70
N VAL A 370 -13.24 -8.65 6.12
CA VAL A 370 -12.55 -7.47 5.59
C VAL A 370 -13.33 -6.85 4.43
N ILE A 371 -13.79 -7.65 3.47
CA ILE A 371 -14.63 -7.21 2.34
C ILE A 371 -15.91 -6.52 2.84
N ARG A 372 -16.61 -7.13 3.81
CA ARG A 372 -17.83 -6.55 4.41
C ARG A 372 -17.56 -5.23 5.12
N ARG A 373 -16.40 -5.09 5.79
CA ARG A 373 -16.00 -3.83 6.44
C ARG A 373 -15.60 -2.74 5.44
N GLN A 374 -15.24 -3.11 4.22
CA GLN A 374 -14.82 -2.20 3.14
C GLN A 374 -15.93 -1.97 2.09
N GLY A 375 -17.20 -2.12 2.48
CA GLY A 375 -18.33 -1.79 1.59
C GLY A 375 -18.57 -2.77 0.45
N GLY A 376 -18.00 -3.99 0.51
CA GLY A 376 -18.25 -5.05 -0.47
C GLY A 376 -17.36 -5.03 -1.71
N VAL A 377 -16.40 -4.11 -1.82
CA VAL A 377 -15.42 -4.07 -2.91
C VAL A 377 -14.41 -5.21 -2.73
N ILE A 378 -14.17 -6.01 -3.78
CA ILE A 378 -13.31 -7.20 -3.75
C ILE A 378 -11.98 -6.89 -4.45
N HIS A 379 -10.88 -6.97 -3.70
CA HIS A 379 -9.51 -6.83 -4.18
C HIS A 379 -8.66 -8.04 -3.71
N PRO A 380 -7.79 -8.62 -4.56
CA PRO A 380 -6.94 -9.76 -4.17
C PRO A 380 -6.09 -9.51 -2.90
N GLU A 381 -5.63 -8.28 -2.69
CA GLU A 381 -4.76 -7.88 -1.58
C GLU A 381 -5.43 -8.00 -0.21
N GLN A 382 -6.75 -7.94 -0.15
CA GLN A 382 -7.51 -8.08 1.11
C GLN A 382 -7.27 -9.44 1.77
N ARG A 383 -6.95 -10.46 0.97
CA ARG A 383 -6.63 -11.80 1.43
C ARG A 383 -5.34 -11.85 2.25
N LEU A 384 -4.39 -10.94 2.01
CA LEU A 384 -3.11 -10.89 2.71
C LEU A 384 -3.25 -10.60 4.21
N VAL A 385 -4.36 -9.98 4.64
CA VAL A 385 -4.68 -9.79 6.07
C VAL A 385 -4.80 -11.14 6.79
N SER A 386 -5.21 -12.19 6.08
CA SER A 386 -5.28 -13.54 6.62
C SER A 386 -3.91 -14.13 6.94
N LEU A 387 -2.80 -13.50 6.56
CA LEU A 387 -1.46 -13.94 6.96
C LEU A 387 -1.16 -13.71 8.44
N ILE A 388 -1.87 -12.80 9.12
CA ILE A 388 -1.58 -12.39 10.51
C ILE A 388 -1.50 -13.59 11.47
N PRO A 389 -2.47 -14.54 11.52
CA PRO A 389 -2.35 -15.71 12.39
C PRO A 389 -1.10 -16.56 12.09
N GLY A 390 -0.75 -16.72 10.80
CA GLY A 390 0.47 -17.39 10.36
C GLY A 390 1.74 -16.67 10.80
N GLY A 391 1.73 -15.34 10.73
CA GLY A 391 2.80 -14.44 11.17
C GLY A 391 2.99 -14.38 12.68
N VAL A 392 2.12 -14.99 13.48
CA VAL A 392 2.30 -15.12 14.94
C VAL A 392 2.68 -16.55 15.30
N VAL A 393 1.93 -17.54 14.82
CA VAL A 393 2.11 -18.94 15.23
C VAL A 393 3.44 -19.51 14.73
N ALA A 394 3.79 -19.32 13.46
CA ALA A 394 5.02 -19.90 12.93
C ALA A 394 6.30 -19.27 13.53
N PRO A 395 6.39 -17.93 13.68
CA PRO A 395 7.52 -17.30 14.36
C PRO A 395 7.63 -17.69 15.84
N ALA A 396 6.51 -17.80 16.56
CA ALA A 396 6.52 -18.31 17.93
C ALA A 396 7.03 -19.76 18.01
N GLY A 397 6.73 -20.58 17.00
CA GLY A 397 7.28 -21.93 16.84
C GLY A 397 8.81 -21.90 16.66
N CYS A 398 9.33 -21.00 15.83
CA CYS A 398 10.77 -20.81 15.66
C CYS A 398 11.47 -20.42 16.98
N ILE A 399 10.89 -19.49 17.75
CA ILE A 399 11.41 -19.10 19.07
C ILE A 399 11.40 -20.31 20.02
N LEU A 400 10.30 -21.05 20.08
CA LEU A 400 10.19 -22.20 20.96
C LEU A 400 11.24 -23.27 20.62
N ILE A 401 11.45 -23.56 19.33
CA ILE A 401 12.49 -24.48 18.87
C ILE A 401 13.90 -23.97 19.22
N ALA A 402 14.18 -22.68 18.99
CA ALA A 402 15.48 -22.07 19.30
C ALA A 402 15.91 -22.37 20.75
N PHE A 403 15.02 -22.08 21.71
CA PHE A 403 15.30 -22.27 23.12
C PHE A 403 15.15 -23.73 23.58
N ALA A 404 14.15 -24.47 23.07
CA ALA A 404 13.95 -25.86 23.47
C ALA A 404 15.14 -26.75 23.08
N CYS A 405 15.70 -26.54 21.89
CA CYS A 405 16.88 -27.29 21.44
C CYS A 405 18.17 -26.82 22.13
N SER A 406 18.32 -25.52 22.40
CA SER A 406 19.52 -24.96 23.05
C SER A 406 19.63 -25.34 24.53
N GLU A 407 18.55 -25.14 25.28
CA GLU A 407 18.51 -25.38 26.73
C GLU A 407 18.17 -26.84 27.10
N LYS A 408 18.06 -27.71 26.08
CA LYS A 408 17.73 -29.14 26.24
C LYS A 408 16.44 -29.37 27.05
N LEU A 409 15.40 -28.58 26.76
CA LEU A 409 14.10 -28.64 27.44
C LEU A 409 13.38 -29.96 27.16
N HIS A 410 12.31 -30.26 27.91
CA HIS A 410 11.53 -31.48 27.69
C HIS A 410 11.07 -31.63 26.22
N TRP A 411 11.14 -32.83 25.66
CA TRP A 411 10.86 -33.12 24.24
C TRP A 411 9.49 -32.63 23.75
N VAL A 412 8.52 -32.50 24.66
CA VAL A 412 7.19 -31.93 24.37
C VAL A 412 7.29 -30.49 23.84
N ALA A 413 8.22 -29.68 24.35
CA ALA A 413 8.45 -28.33 23.84
C ALA A 413 8.96 -28.35 22.38
N ILE A 414 9.84 -29.29 22.05
CA ILE A 414 10.33 -29.51 20.68
C ILE A 414 9.18 -29.96 19.78
N ALA A 415 8.36 -30.91 20.24
CA ALA A 415 7.20 -31.37 19.49
C ALA A 415 6.22 -30.21 19.24
N PHE A 416 5.87 -29.41 20.24
CA PHE A 416 4.95 -28.29 20.08
C PHE A 416 5.50 -27.22 19.14
N GLY A 417 6.77 -26.84 19.30
CA GLY A 417 7.44 -25.90 18.39
C GLY A 417 7.48 -26.41 16.94
N PHE A 418 7.74 -27.70 16.75
CA PHE A 418 7.74 -28.33 15.43
C PHE A 418 6.35 -28.32 14.78
N GLY A 419 5.29 -28.54 15.57
CA GLY A 419 3.91 -28.45 15.11
C GLY A 419 3.54 -27.02 14.67
N MET A 420 3.98 -26.00 15.42
CA MET A 420 3.77 -24.59 15.09
C MET A 420 4.52 -24.15 13.82
N VAL A 421 5.77 -24.60 13.64
CA VAL A 421 6.52 -24.34 12.39
C VAL A 421 5.85 -25.05 11.22
N SER A 422 5.43 -26.30 11.40
CA SER A 422 4.73 -27.09 10.38
C SER A 422 3.37 -26.50 9.98
N PHE A 423 2.66 -25.89 10.93
CA PHE A 423 1.47 -25.08 10.67
C PHE A 423 1.78 -23.93 9.70
N GLY A 424 2.87 -23.18 9.95
CA GLY A 424 3.32 -22.08 9.10
C GLY A 424 3.63 -22.51 7.66
N THR A 425 4.24 -23.67 7.48
CA THR A 425 4.60 -24.23 6.16
C THR A 425 3.40 -24.50 5.25
N VAL A 426 2.19 -24.65 5.80
CA VAL A 426 0.97 -24.82 5.01
C VAL A 426 0.13 -23.55 5.01
N TYR A 427 -0.04 -22.91 6.17
CA TYR A 427 -0.94 -21.78 6.34
C TYR A 427 -0.58 -20.59 5.45
N ALA A 428 0.65 -20.07 5.57
CA ALA A 428 1.06 -18.87 4.83
C ALA A 428 1.16 -19.12 3.31
N PRO A 429 1.76 -20.23 2.84
CA PRO A 429 1.80 -20.57 1.41
C PRO A 429 0.41 -20.69 0.77
N ASN A 430 -0.57 -21.27 1.45
CA ASN A 430 -1.92 -21.42 0.91
C ASN A 430 -2.55 -20.05 0.58
N ILE A 431 -2.32 -19.06 1.45
CA ILE A 431 -2.84 -17.70 1.30
C ILE A 431 -2.14 -16.96 0.16
N VAL A 432 -0.79 -16.97 0.12
CA VAL A 432 -0.03 -16.25 -0.92
C VAL A 432 -0.17 -16.90 -2.31
N ILE A 433 -0.30 -18.22 -2.39
CA ILE A 433 -0.57 -18.91 -3.66
C ILE A 433 -1.95 -18.50 -4.19
N THR A 434 -2.96 -18.49 -3.32
CA THR A 434 -4.32 -18.08 -3.70
C THR A 434 -4.33 -16.62 -4.14
N TYR A 435 -3.64 -15.74 -3.42
CA TYR A 435 -3.44 -14.34 -3.81
C TYR A 435 -2.81 -14.21 -5.21
N VAL A 436 -1.73 -14.94 -5.52
CA VAL A 436 -1.10 -14.87 -6.85
C VAL A 436 -2.05 -15.35 -7.95
N VAL A 437 -2.82 -16.40 -7.71
CA VAL A 437 -3.81 -16.91 -8.69
C VAL A 437 -4.94 -15.91 -8.92
N GLU A 438 -5.40 -15.23 -7.87
CA GLU A 438 -6.43 -14.18 -7.97
C GLU A 438 -5.89 -12.90 -8.64
N SER A 439 -4.64 -12.52 -8.38
CA SER A 439 -4.00 -11.33 -8.95
C SER A 439 -3.58 -11.51 -10.41
N TYR A 440 -3.25 -12.74 -10.84
CA TYR A 440 -2.84 -13.03 -12.23
C TYR A 440 -3.57 -14.24 -12.84
N PRO A 441 -4.90 -14.18 -13.05
CA PRO A 441 -5.68 -15.34 -13.51
C PRO A 441 -5.18 -15.94 -14.84
N ASN A 442 -4.72 -15.08 -15.76
CA ASN A 442 -4.24 -15.47 -17.09
C ASN A 442 -2.85 -16.11 -17.08
N LEU A 443 -2.04 -15.81 -16.05
CA LEU A 443 -0.67 -16.32 -15.89
C LEU A 443 -0.56 -17.28 -14.69
N ALA A 444 -1.68 -17.70 -14.10
CA ALA A 444 -1.72 -18.47 -12.86
C ALA A 444 -0.89 -19.76 -12.96
N THR A 445 -1.05 -20.53 -14.03
CA THR A 445 -0.29 -21.78 -14.24
C THR A 445 1.22 -21.53 -14.31
N GLU A 446 1.66 -20.51 -15.04
CA GLU A 446 3.08 -20.17 -15.21
C GLU A 446 3.69 -19.64 -13.91
N SER A 447 2.89 -18.91 -13.14
CA SER A 447 3.25 -18.32 -11.85
C SER A 447 3.39 -19.39 -10.76
N LEU A 448 2.50 -20.39 -10.73
CA LEU A 448 2.59 -21.55 -9.83
C LEU A 448 3.83 -22.38 -10.11
N VAL A 449 4.19 -22.55 -11.39
CA VAL A 449 5.41 -23.25 -11.80
C VAL A 449 6.64 -22.50 -11.31
N ALA A 450 6.68 -21.17 -11.49
CA ALA A 450 7.77 -20.34 -10.98
C ALA A 450 7.91 -20.47 -9.45
N ILE A 451 6.80 -20.37 -8.72
CA ILE A 451 6.79 -20.52 -7.26
C ILE A 451 7.38 -21.87 -6.83
N ASN A 452 6.99 -22.97 -7.46
CA ASN A 452 7.48 -24.31 -7.11
C ASN A 452 8.97 -24.52 -7.44
N ILE A 453 9.48 -23.97 -8.54
CA ILE A 453 10.91 -24.05 -8.87
C ILE A 453 11.73 -23.31 -7.81
N PHE A 454 11.38 -22.04 -7.55
CA PHE A 454 12.22 -21.17 -6.74
C PHE A 454 12.05 -21.39 -5.23
N LYS A 455 10.89 -21.85 -4.74
CA LYS A 455 10.74 -22.21 -3.31
C LYS A 455 11.70 -23.35 -2.92
N ASN A 456 11.90 -24.33 -3.81
CA ASN A 456 12.76 -25.49 -3.56
C ASN A 456 14.24 -25.10 -3.61
N LEU A 457 14.61 -24.13 -4.45
CA LEU A 457 15.94 -23.55 -4.45
C LEU A 457 16.25 -22.82 -3.14
N VAL A 458 15.29 -22.03 -2.62
CA VAL A 458 15.41 -21.36 -1.32
C VAL A 458 15.56 -22.40 -0.20
N ALA A 459 14.70 -23.42 -0.18
CA ALA A 459 14.76 -24.49 0.83
C ALA A 459 16.09 -25.27 0.78
N PHE A 460 16.58 -25.58 -0.42
CA PHE A 460 17.90 -26.19 -0.62
C PHE A 460 19.03 -25.33 -0.03
N LEU A 461 19.01 -24.02 -0.25
CA LEU A 461 20.07 -23.11 0.17
C LEU A 461 20.27 -23.11 1.69
N PHE A 462 19.17 -23.14 2.44
CA PHE A 462 19.20 -23.27 3.90
C PHE A 462 19.49 -24.69 4.36
N LEU A 463 18.96 -25.70 3.69
CA LEU A 463 19.19 -27.09 4.06
C LEU A 463 20.64 -27.52 3.84
N PHE A 464 21.29 -27.01 2.78
CA PHE A 464 22.66 -27.35 2.41
C PHE A 464 23.67 -26.96 3.50
N THR A 465 23.40 -25.86 4.21
CA THR A 465 24.25 -25.39 5.29
C THR A 465 23.72 -25.75 6.68
N ALA A 466 22.51 -26.29 6.79
CA ALA A 466 21.78 -26.44 8.04
C ALA A 466 22.56 -27.13 9.17
N THR A 467 23.15 -28.30 8.88
CA THR A 467 23.84 -29.11 9.90
C THR A 467 25.11 -28.41 10.39
N ASP A 468 25.93 -27.90 9.48
CA ASP A 468 27.16 -27.16 9.82
C ASP A 468 26.84 -25.82 10.50
N TRP A 469 25.74 -25.18 10.10
CA TRP A 469 25.28 -23.92 10.66
C TRP A 469 24.79 -24.09 12.10
N ILE A 470 23.99 -25.11 12.38
CA ILE A 470 23.57 -25.47 13.75
C ILE A 470 24.78 -25.87 14.59
N ALA A 471 25.71 -26.65 14.03
CA ALA A 471 26.91 -27.08 14.76
C ALA A 471 27.85 -25.92 15.11
N SER A 472 27.97 -24.91 14.24
CA SER A 472 28.89 -23.79 14.42
C SER A 472 28.31 -22.61 15.21
N GLN A 473 27.02 -22.32 15.06
CA GLN A 473 26.37 -21.13 15.64
C GLN A 473 25.28 -21.48 16.67
N GLY A 474 24.93 -22.76 16.83
CA GLY A 474 23.91 -23.22 17.76
C GLY A 474 22.47 -22.99 17.28
N TRP A 475 21.52 -23.62 17.98
CA TRP A 475 20.10 -23.60 17.62
C TRP A 475 19.46 -22.22 17.72
N VAL A 476 19.87 -21.40 18.70
CA VAL A 476 19.29 -20.06 18.92
C VAL A 476 19.50 -19.18 17.71
N GLN A 477 20.74 -19.03 17.25
CA GLN A 477 21.04 -18.13 16.14
C GLN A 477 20.36 -18.57 14.84
N VAL A 478 20.37 -19.87 14.54
CA VAL A 478 19.73 -20.43 13.34
C VAL A 478 18.22 -20.16 13.36
N TYR A 479 17.54 -20.47 14.46
CA TYR A 479 16.08 -20.32 14.51
C TYR A 479 15.60 -18.90 14.81
N MET A 480 16.44 -18.03 15.36
CA MET A 480 16.15 -16.60 15.40
C MET A 480 16.28 -15.94 14.03
N ILE A 481 17.17 -16.43 13.16
CA ILE A 481 17.23 -16.01 11.76
C ILE A 481 16.01 -16.55 10.99
N MET A 482 15.61 -17.81 11.21
CA MET A 482 14.35 -18.32 10.66
C MET A 482 13.13 -17.53 11.16
N PHE A 483 13.10 -17.15 12.45
CA PHE A 483 12.08 -16.26 13.01
C PHE A 483 12.01 -14.93 12.25
N MET A 484 13.15 -14.26 12.03
CA MET A 484 13.18 -13.00 11.28
C MET A 484 12.67 -13.18 9.85
N LEU A 485 13.15 -14.19 9.14
CA LEU A 485 12.77 -14.44 7.74
C LEU A 485 11.28 -14.79 7.59
N VAL A 486 10.76 -15.66 8.46
CA VAL A 486 9.33 -16.01 8.49
C VAL A 486 8.49 -14.81 8.92
N SER A 487 8.99 -13.93 9.79
CA SER A 487 8.26 -12.72 10.21
C SER A 487 8.23 -11.64 9.11
N ILE A 488 9.35 -11.39 8.43
CA ILE A 488 9.46 -10.43 7.31
C ILE A 488 8.53 -10.82 6.16
N GLY A 489 8.33 -12.12 5.93
CA GLY A 489 7.37 -12.62 4.95
C GLY A 489 5.90 -12.33 5.29
N ASN A 490 5.59 -11.97 6.53
CA ASN A 490 4.23 -11.77 7.03
C ASN A 490 3.88 -10.31 7.38
N VAL A 491 4.83 -9.37 7.33
CA VAL A 491 4.58 -7.94 7.59
C VAL A 491 4.54 -7.16 6.27
N SER A 492 3.34 -6.79 5.83
CA SER A 492 3.16 -5.90 4.68
C SER A 492 3.52 -4.45 5.03
N ASN A 493 4.15 -3.72 4.10
CA ASN A 493 4.42 -2.27 4.15
C ASN A 493 3.11 -1.46 4.25
N ALA A 494 2.53 -1.37 5.45
CA ALA A 494 1.39 -0.53 5.75
C ALA A 494 1.84 0.84 6.25
N PHE A 495 1.02 1.87 6.04
CA PHE A 495 1.19 3.13 6.74
C PHE A 495 1.10 2.92 8.26
N PRO A 496 1.84 3.71 9.07
CA PRO A 496 1.72 3.68 10.52
C PRO A 496 0.27 3.88 10.96
N GLN A 497 -0.15 3.25 12.04
CA GLN A 497 -1.49 3.44 12.63
C GLN A 497 -1.55 4.71 13.48
N GLN A 498 -1.00 5.81 12.97
CA GLN A 498 -1.00 7.12 13.62
C GLN A 498 -2.19 7.97 13.10
N PRO A 499 -2.69 8.95 13.87
CA PRO A 499 -3.82 9.78 13.47
C PRO A 499 -3.66 10.43 12.09
N GLN A 500 -2.45 10.90 11.76
CA GLN A 500 -2.15 11.54 10.48
C GLN A 500 -2.09 10.60 9.29
N PHE A 501 -2.21 9.27 9.45
CA PHE A 501 -2.29 8.30 8.35
C PHE A 501 -3.56 7.43 8.39
N SER A 502 -4.50 7.74 9.27
CA SER A 502 -5.73 6.97 9.50
C SER A 502 -6.98 7.81 9.28
N GLY A 503 -8.15 7.17 9.27
CA GLY A 503 -9.44 7.84 9.07
C GLY A 503 -9.48 8.68 7.78
N PHE A 504 -9.97 9.91 7.90
CA PHE A 504 -10.06 10.88 6.82
C PHE A 504 -8.68 11.41 6.39
N MET A 505 -7.64 11.19 7.20
CA MET A 505 -6.25 11.52 6.88
C MET A 505 -5.49 10.36 6.24
N LYS A 506 -6.13 9.23 5.93
CA LYS A 506 -5.48 8.14 5.18
C LYS A 506 -5.01 8.64 3.81
N PRO A 507 -3.77 8.32 3.36
CA PRO A 507 -3.28 8.76 2.06
C PRO A 507 -4.20 8.39 0.90
N CYS A 508 -4.47 9.34 0.00
CA CYS A 508 -5.37 9.15 -1.14
C CYS A 508 -4.62 8.53 -2.32
N LYS A 509 -3.47 9.11 -2.66
CA LYS A 509 -2.55 8.65 -3.72
C LYS A 509 -3.20 8.58 -5.11
N PHE A 510 -4.29 9.30 -5.32
CA PHE A 510 -4.99 9.40 -6.59
C PHE A 510 -4.37 10.51 -7.45
N GLU A 511 -4.25 10.22 -8.75
CA GLU A 511 -3.96 11.19 -9.80
C GLU A 511 -4.89 10.88 -10.98
N GLY A 512 -5.56 11.88 -11.51
CA GLY A 512 -6.55 11.68 -12.58
C GLY A 512 -7.56 12.80 -12.68
N GLU A 513 -8.66 12.53 -13.37
CA GLU A 513 -9.69 13.49 -13.69
C GLU A 513 -11.08 12.91 -13.44
N ILE A 514 -12.01 13.78 -13.05
CA ILE A 514 -13.44 13.48 -12.92
C ILE A 514 -14.19 14.61 -13.61
N GLN A 515 -14.98 14.27 -14.63
CA GLN A 515 -15.69 15.24 -15.45
C GLN A 515 -17.14 15.36 -14.96
N ASP A 516 -17.72 16.56 -15.09
CA ASP A 516 -19.13 16.85 -14.76
C ASP A 516 -19.53 16.33 -13.36
N LEU A 517 -18.90 16.87 -12.30
CA LEU A 517 -19.20 16.50 -10.92
C LEU A 517 -20.68 16.72 -10.58
N GLU A 518 -21.21 15.89 -9.68
CA GLU A 518 -22.58 16.00 -9.18
C GLU A 518 -22.77 17.30 -8.39
N VAL A 519 -23.86 18.02 -8.66
CA VAL A 519 -24.15 19.32 -8.05
C VAL A 519 -25.52 19.29 -7.39
N LEU A 520 -25.58 19.67 -6.12
CA LEU A 520 -26.80 20.07 -5.43
C LEU A 520 -26.91 21.60 -5.41
N GLY A 521 -28.07 22.15 -5.75
CA GLY A 521 -28.25 23.59 -5.95
C GLY A 521 -27.86 24.02 -7.36
N GLU A 522 -27.42 25.27 -7.52
CA GLU A 522 -27.08 25.83 -8.84
C GLU A 522 -25.76 26.61 -8.74
N ILE A 523 -24.73 26.14 -9.46
CA ILE A 523 -23.48 26.88 -9.60
C ILE A 523 -23.79 28.15 -10.41
N PRO A 524 -23.45 29.35 -9.91
CA PRO A 524 -23.68 30.59 -10.66
C PRO A 524 -23.00 30.55 -12.03
N ALA A 525 -23.77 30.85 -13.08
CA ALA A 525 -23.27 30.83 -14.46
C ALA A 525 -22.16 31.87 -14.71
N GLU A 526 -22.07 32.89 -13.87
CA GLU A 526 -21.03 33.93 -13.95
C GLU A 526 -19.66 33.47 -13.46
N ILE A 527 -19.56 32.32 -12.75
CA ILE A 527 -18.26 31.77 -12.33
C ILE A 527 -17.60 31.08 -13.53
N ASP A 528 -16.52 31.67 -14.03
CA ASP A 528 -15.64 31.09 -15.04
C ASP A 528 -14.19 31.16 -14.55
N GLY A 529 -13.64 30.05 -14.08
CA GLY A 529 -12.23 29.95 -13.69
C GLY A 529 -11.87 28.59 -13.10
N THR A 530 -10.75 28.54 -12.39
CA THR A 530 -10.27 27.32 -11.74
C THR A 530 -9.85 27.60 -10.31
N PHE A 531 -10.36 26.81 -9.36
CA PHE A 531 -9.85 26.78 -7.99
C PHE A 531 -8.73 25.73 -7.88
N TYR A 532 -7.51 26.18 -7.59
CA TYR A 532 -6.36 25.32 -7.30
C TYR A 532 -6.09 25.25 -5.81
N ARG A 533 -5.69 24.08 -5.32
CA ARG A 533 -5.31 23.88 -3.92
C ARG A 533 -4.35 22.72 -3.78
N VAL A 534 -3.60 22.65 -2.69
CA VAL A 534 -2.58 21.60 -2.48
C VAL A 534 -2.73 20.88 -1.15
N MET A 535 -2.72 19.54 -1.17
CA MET A 535 -2.70 18.71 0.05
C MET A 535 -1.35 18.02 0.19
N PRO A 536 -0.79 17.95 1.40
CA PRO A 536 0.18 16.92 1.74
C PRO A 536 -0.49 15.54 1.61
N ASP A 537 0.08 14.63 0.83
CA ASP A 537 -0.43 13.27 0.59
C ASP A 537 0.74 12.28 0.37
N PRO A 538 1.30 11.66 1.43
CA PRO A 538 2.47 10.79 1.32
C PRO A 538 2.28 9.66 0.29
N GLN A 539 3.18 9.57 -0.68
CA GLN A 539 3.08 8.51 -1.69
C GLN A 539 3.52 7.13 -1.17
N PHE A 540 4.40 7.09 -0.15
CA PHE A 540 4.88 5.87 0.50
C PHE A 540 4.76 5.98 2.02
N PRO A 541 4.63 4.85 2.74
CA PRO A 541 4.78 4.82 4.19
C PRO A 541 6.13 5.42 4.62
N PRO A 542 6.15 6.40 5.54
CA PRO A 542 7.41 6.93 6.05
C PRO A 542 8.12 5.86 6.91
N PHE A 543 9.46 5.87 6.91
CA PHE A 543 10.24 5.12 7.89
C PHE A 543 10.41 5.89 9.21
N ILE A 544 9.91 7.13 9.26
CA ILE A 544 9.71 7.92 10.47
C ILE A 544 8.28 7.68 10.96
N GLU A 545 8.13 7.11 12.16
CA GLU A 545 6.82 6.69 12.67
C GLU A 545 5.84 7.85 12.88
N ASN A 546 6.31 8.94 13.48
CA ASN A 546 5.53 10.13 13.81
C ASN A 546 5.78 11.29 12.84
N ASP A 547 5.84 11.00 11.55
CA ASP A 547 6.06 12.02 10.52
C ASP A 547 4.88 13.01 10.46
N PRO A 548 5.10 14.33 10.59
CA PRO A 548 4.00 15.30 10.65
C PRO A 548 3.29 15.45 9.31
N TRP A 549 2.02 15.88 9.35
CA TRP A 549 1.22 16.15 8.16
C TRP A 549 1.93 17.05 7.14
N PHE A 550 2.70 18.04 7.62
CA PHE A 550 3.47 18.98 6.81
C PHE A 550 4.60 18.36 5.96
N ASN A 551 4.95 17.08 6.16
CA ASN A 551 6.01 16.39 5.42
C ASN A 551 5.50 15.50 4.27
N GLY A 552 4.18 15.41 4.07
CA GLY A 552 3.59 14.64 2.95
C GLY A 552 3.83 15.28 1.58
N ASP A 553 3.91 14.48 0.52
CA ASP A 553 4.11 14.97 -0.86
C ASP A 553 2.96 15.85 -1.35
N GLY A 554 3.26 16.95 -2.04
CA GLY A 554 2.25 17.87 -2.55
C GLY A 554 1.43 17.27 -3.69
N ASN A 555 0.12 17.17 -3.48
CA ASN A 555 -0.86 16.73 -4.47
C ASN A 555 -1.82 17.88 -4.80
N ILE A 556 -1.76 18.38 -6.02
CA ILE A 556 -2.51 19.54 -6.51
C ILE A 556 -3.89 19.10 -6.97
N SER A 557 -4.93 19.78 -6.50
CA SER A 557 -6.29 19.63 -7.01
C SER A 557 -6.70 20.88 -7.78
N ALA A 558 -7.40 20.72 -8.90
CA ALA A 558 -7.93 21.78 -9.72
C ALA A 558 -9.42 21.54 -9.99
N PHE A 559 -10.25 22.52 -9.64
CA PHE A 559 -11.69 22.53 -9.89
C PHE A 559 -12.01 23.57 -10.96
N ARG A 560 -12.14 23.11 -12.21
CA ARG A 560 -12.48 23.97 -13.35
C ARG A 560 -13.99 24.19 -13.38
N ILE A 561 -14.43 25.42 -13.19
CA ILE A 561 -15.84 25.79 -13.18
C ILE A 561 -16.16 26.70 -14.35
N LYS A 562 -17.15 26.32 -15.15
CA LYS A 562 -17.64 27.13 -16.27
C LYS A 562 -19.07 26.71 -16.63
N ASP A 563 -19.90 27.68 -17.01
CA ASP A 563 -21.26 27.45 -17.52
C ASP A 563 -22.11 26.58 -16.57
N GLY A 564 -21.97 26.80 -15.26
CA GLY A 564 -22.69 26.06 -14.23
C GLY A 564 -22.22 24.62 -13.98
N ARG A 565 -21.07 24.22 -14.53
CA ARG A 565 -20.48 22.88 -14.39
C ARG A 565 -19.14 22.93 -13.68
N CYS A 566 -18.78 21.84 -13.00
CA CYS A 566 -17.49 21.68 -12.34
C CYS A 566 -16.79 20.39 -12.80
N HIS A 567 -15.53 20.52 -13.20
CA HIS A 567 -14.64 19.41 -13.55
C HIS A 567 -13.46 19.38 -12.56
N PHE A 568 -12.99 18.18 -12.25
CA PHE A 568 -11.92 17.96 -11.29
C PHE A 568 -10.70 17.30 -11.94
N LYS A 569 -9.52 17.79 -11.57
CA LYS A 569 -8.23 17.20 -11.93
C LYS A 569 -7.31 17.18 -10.73
N GLN A 570 -6.50 16.13 -10.60
CA GLN A 570 -5.54 15.99 -9.52
C GLN A 570 -4.22 15.37 -9.98
N ARG A 571 -3.08 15.97 -9.59
CA ARG A 571 -1.74 15.44 -9.84
C ARG A 571 -0.76 15.79 -8.74
N TYR A 572 0.16 14.86 -8.47
CA TYR A 572 1.32 15.12 -7.62
C TYR A 572 2.33 16.03 -8.32
N VAL A 573 2.92 16.93 -7.54
CA VAL A 573 4.11 17.67 -7.97
C VAL A 573 5.28 16.69 -8.09
N ARG A 574 5.93 16.63 -9.26
CA ARG A 574 7.10 15.76 -9.51
C ARG A 574 8.38 16.36 -8.92
N THR A 575 8.41 16.50 -7.61
CA THR A 575 9.62 16.97 -6.90
C THR A 575 10.75 15.96 -6.99
N GLU A 576 11.98 16.38 -6.66
CA GLU A 576 13.12 15.46 -6.51
C GLU A 576 12.81 14.34 -5.51
N LYS A 577 12.24 14.69 -4.35
CA LYS A 577 11.71 13.73 -3.35
C LYS A 577 10.76 12.75 -4.03
N PHE A 578 9.72 13.26 -4.68
CA PHE A 578 8.68 12.44 -5.28
C PHE A 578 9.26 11.43 -6.27
N THR A 579 10.08 11.92 -7.19
CA THR A 579 10.64 11.14 -8.31
C THR A 579 11.58 10.05 -7.79
N ARG A 580 12.52 10.40 -6.91
CA ARG A 580 13.50 9.43 -6.38
C ARG A 580 12.86 8.36 -5.50
N GLU A 581 11.89 8.73 -4.68
CA GLU A 581 11.14 7.77 -3.87
C GLU A 581 10.29 6.84 -4.74
N ARG A 582 9.70 7.36 -5.83
CA ARG A 582 8.92 6.56 -6.78
C ARG A 582 9.80 5.52 -7.49
N GLU A 583 11.00 5.91 -7.89
CA GLU A 583 12.01 5.01 -8.46
C GLU A 583 12.43 3.93 -7.44
N ALA A 584 12.68 4.32 -6.19
CA ALA A 584 13.08 3.40 -5.12
C ALA A 584 11.92 2.55 -4.56
N LYS A 585 10.67 2.92 -4.85
CA LYS A 585 9.44 2.30 -4.35
C LYS A 585 9.33 2.29 -2.82
N ARG A 586 9.90 3.30 -2.16
CA ARG A 586 9.90 3.49 -0.70
C ARG A 586 10.21 4.95 -0.34
N ALA A 587 9.87 5.35 0.88
CA ALA A 587 10.32 6.63 1.42
C ALA A 587 11.86 6.67 1.55
N LEU A 588 12.42 7.86 1.28
CA LEU A 588 13.85 8.15 1.28
C LEU A 588 14.16 9.42 2.08
N ILE A 589 13.26 10.40 2.10
CA ILE A 589 13.34 11.55 3.02
C ILE A 589 12.95 11.11 4.44
N GLY A 590 13.70 11.61 5.42
CA GLY A 590 13.47 11.41 6.84
C GLY A 590 12.56 12.48 7.45
N LYS A 591 12.93 12.97 8.63
CA LYS A 591 12.16 13.95 9.40
C LYS A 591 12.00 15.29 8.66
N TYR A 592 10.90 15.98 8.99
CA TYR A 592 10.58 17.32 8.47
C TYR A 592 11.77 18.28 8.64
N ARG A 593 12.19 18.90 7.52
CA ARG A 593 13.33 19.84 7.43
C ARG A 593 14.68 19.34 8.00
N ASN A 594 14.83 18.06 8.35
CA ASN A 594 16.10 17.52 8.86
C ASN A 594 16.77 16.55 7.88
N LYS A 595 17.70 17.09 7.07
CA LYS A 595 18.48 16.32 6.08
C LYS A 595 19.36 15.23 6.67
N TYR A 596 19.76 15.33 7.95
CA TYR A 596 20.63 14.34 8.60
C TYR A 596 19.92 13.01 8.88
N THR A 597 18.61 12.95 8.65
CA THR A 597 17.79 11.74 8.83
C THR A 597 17.37 11.11 7.50
N ASP A 598 17.77 11.69 6.38
CA ASP A 598 17.45 11.15 5.05
C ASP A 598 18.26 9.88 4.79
N ALA A 599 17.67 8.94 4.05
CA ALA A 599 18.34 7.69 3.68
C ALA A 599 19.42 7.91 2.60
N ILE A 600 19.36 9.03 1.88
CA ILE A 600 20.28 9.47 0.83
C ILE A 600 20.32 10.99 0.80
N ASP A 601 21.38 11.57 0.24
CA ASP A 601 21.47 13.02 0.05
C ASP A 601 20.48 13.51 -1.01
N PHE A 602 19.77 14.60 -0.71
CA PHE A 602 18.89 15.33 -1.62
C PHE A 602 19.45 16.71 -1.94
N LYS A 603 19.31 17.16 -3.19
CA LYS A 603 19.66 18.54 -3.55
C LYS A 603 18.53 19.50 -3.16
N VAL A 604 17.29 19.09 -3.39
CA VAL A 604 16.07 19.82 -3.01
C VAL A 604 15.15 18.88 -2.25
N ARG A 605 14.78 19.27 -1.02
CA ARG A 605 13.93 18.46 -0.12
C ARG A 605 12.44 18.78 -0.22
N SER A 606 12.08 19.78 -1.03
CA SER A 606 10.70 20.24 -1.23
C SER A 606 9.71 19.10 -1.42
N THR A 607 8.64 19.15 -0.65
CA THR A 607 7.40 18.43 -0.90
C THR A 607 6.45 19.21 -1.80
N ALA A 608 6.69 20.51 -2.03
CA ALA A 608 5.83 21.43 -2.79
C ALA A 608 4.35 21.35 -2.35
N ASN A 609 4.11 21.28 -1.04
CA ASN A 609 2.82 20.90 -0.46
C ASN A 609 2.04 22.02 0.24
N THR A 610 2.59 23.24 0.32
CA THR A 610 2.03 24.29 1.20
C THR A 610 1.04 25.18 0.46
N ASN A 611 1.41 25.74 -0.68
CA ASN A 611 0.54 26.59 -1.48
C ASN A 611 0.68 26.31 -2.97
N VAL A 612 -0.32 26.67 -3.76
CA VAL A 612 -0.29 26.68 -5.22
C VAL A 612 -0.95 27.95 -5.74
N LEU A 613 -0.17 28.83 -6.38
CA LEU A 613 -0.67 30.09 -6.93
C LEU A 613 -0.36 30.22 -8.42
N TYR A 614 -1.10 31.07 -9.12
CA TYR A 614 -0.86 31.37 -10.53
C TYR A 614 -0.05 32.66 -10.67
N PHE A 615 1.04 32.60 -11.43
CA PHE A 615 1.84 33.76 -11.75
C PHE A 615 2.55 33.56 -13.09
N ASN A 616 2.52 34.61 -13.93
CA ASN A 616 3.21 34.66 -15.22
C ASN A 616 2.99 33.40 -16.10
N GLY A 617 1.73 32.98 -16.26
CA GLY A 617 1.35 31.85 -17.12
C GLY A 617 1.58 30.46 -16.53
N ARG A 618 2.05 30.36 -15.28
CA ARG A 618 2.38 29.07 -14.62
C ARG A 618 1.71 28.98 -13.26
N LEU A 619 1.53 27.75 -12.79
CA LEU A 619 1.29 27.50 -11.37
C LEU A 619 2.62 27.34 -10.64
N LEU A 620 2.76 27.98 -9.49
CA LEU A 620 3.89 27.82 -8.58
C LEU A 620 3.43 27.00 -7.37
N ALA A 621 3.87 25.75 -7.26
CA ALA A 621 3.68 24.93 -6.06
C ALA A 621 4.82 25.22 -5.07
N CYS A 622 4.47 25.83 -3.95
CA CYS A 622 5.43 26.41 -3.01
C CYS A 622 5.62 25.55 -1.77
N LYS A 623 6.85 25.59 -1.25
CA LYS A 623 7.25 25.09 0.07
C LYS A 623 8.39 25.97 0.57
N GLU A 624 8.23 26.51 1.77
CA GLU A 624 9.12 27.53 2.35
C GLU A 624 10.57 27.09 2.60
N ASP A 625 10.91 25.81 2.44
CA ASP A 625 12.28 25.29 2.58
C ASP A 625 13.05 25.20 1.26
N SER A 626 12.44 25.61 0.14
CA SER A 626 12.95 25.37 -1.20
C SER A 626 12.47 26.43 -2.19
N PRO A 627 13.03 26.47 -3.42
CA PRO A 627 12.39 27.16 -4.54
C PRO A 627 11.04 26.52 -4.90
N PRO A 628 10.11 27.24 -5.55
CA PRO A 628 8.85 26.66 -5.98
C PRO A 628 9.06 25.69 -7.15
N TYR A 629 8.09 24.80 -7.36
CA TYR A 629 7.99 24.01 -8.58
C TYR A 629 6.96 24.63 -9.51
N SER A 630 7.32 24.79 -10.78
CA SER A 630 6.41 25.27 -11.82
C SER A 630 5.60 24.14 -12.42
N LEU A 631 4.31 24.38 -12.65
CA LEU A 631 3.39 23.46 -13.29
C LEU A 631 2.60 24.16 -14.40
N ASP A 632 2.18 23.37 -15.38
CA ASP A 632 1.20 23.80 -16.37
C ASP A 632 -0.18 23.96 -15.70
N PRO A 633 -0.87 25.11 -15.86
CA PRO A 633 -2.16 25.35 -15.20
C PRO A 633 -3.29 24.45 -15.71
N VAL A 634 -3.18 23.90 -16.92
CA VAL A 634 -4.26 23.11 -17.54
C VAL A 634 -4.03 21.61 -17.33
N SER A 635 -2.83 21.10 -17.59
CA SER A 635 -2.51 19.68 -17.45
C SER A 635 -2.12 19.28 -16.04
N LEU A 636 -1.68 20.25 -15.22
CA LEU A 636 -0.99 20.05 -13.93
C LEU A 636 0.32 19.25 -14.05
N ASP A 637 0.90 19.17 -15.25
CA ASP A 637 2.21 18.56 -15.41
C ASP A 637 3.28 19.45 -14.78
N THR A 638 4.17 18.84 -14.02
CA THR A 638 5.31 19.54 -13.44
C THR A 638 6.33 19.86 -14.52
N ILE A 639 6.60 21.15 -14.72
CA ILE A 639 7.62 21.66 -15.62
C ILE A 639 9.00 21.46 -15.00
N GLY A 640 9.13 21.74 -13.70
CA GLY A 640 10.37 21.55 -12.94
C GLY A 640 10.51 22.54 -11.80
N LEU A 641 11.70 22.59 -11.20
CA LEU A 641 12.05 23.58 -10.20
C LEU A 641 12.16 24.97 -10.86
N GLU A 642 11.45 25.95 -10.33
CA GLU A 642 11.43 27.31 -10.87
C GLU A 642 12.64 28.12 -10.39
N SER A 643 13.42 28.63 -11.35
CA SER A 643 14.60 29.43 -11.09
C SER A 643 14.44 30.89 -11.52
N PHE A 644 13.30 31.23 -12.16
CA PHE A 644 13.03 32.53 -12.75
C PHE A 644 14.15 33.00 -13.69
N ASP A 645 14.50 32.13 -14.64
CA ASP A 645 15.64 32.33 -15.57
C ASP A 645 16.98 32.55 -14.84
N GLY A 646 17.14 31.92 -13.67
CA GLY A 646 18.33 32.03 -12.82
C GLY A 646 18.39 33.29 -11.96
N GLN A 647 17.32 34.09 -11.89
CA GLN A 647 17.27 35.32 -11.09
C GLN A 647 16.99 35.07 -9.60
N LEU A 648 16.48 33.90 -9.21
CA LEU A 648 16.15 33.61 -7.81
C LEU A 648 17.38 33.79 -6.90
N PRO A 649 17.36 34.74 -5.94
CA PRO A 649 18.57 35.16 -5.24
C PRO A 649 19.00 34.21 -4.10
N CYS A 650 18.09 33.39 -3.58
CA CYS A 650 18.29 32.58 -2.38
C CYS A 650 17.82 31.13 -2.53
N LEU A 651 18.14 30.30 -1.54
CA LEU A 651 17.80 28.87 -1.54
C LEU A 651 16.32 28.58 -1.24
N THR A 652 15.60 29.53 -0.65
CA THR A 652 14.22 29.35 -0.18
C THR A 652 13.28 30.38 -0.81
N PHE A 653 12.01 30.01 -0.98
CA PHE A 653 10.94 30.87 -1.49
C PHE A 653 9.69 30.65 -0.64
N THR A 654 9.07 31.72 -0.17
CA THR A 654 7.90 31.68 0.71
C THR A 654 6.72 30.91 0.11
N ALA A 655 5.96 30.23 0.96
CA ALA A 655 4.68 29.67 0.54
C ALA A 655 3.56 30.72 0.41
N HIS A 656 3.80 31.94 0.89
CA HIS A 656 2.81 33.02 0.92
C HIS A 656 3.29 34.27 0.17
N PRO A 657 3.64 34.18 -1.13
CA PRO A 657 3.91 35.38 -1.90
C PRO A 657 2.62 36.20 -2.02
N LYS A 658 2.74 37.52 -2.06
CA LYS A 658 1.58 38.42 -2.17
C LYS A 658 1.61 39.16 -3.50
N LEU A 659 0.50 39.15 -4.22
CA LEU A 659 0.35 39.89 -5.48
C LEU A 659 -0.21 41.28 -5.18
N ASP A 660 0.48 42.33 -5.61
CA ASP A 660 -0.07 43.68 -5.61
C ASP A 660 -0.87 43.90 -6.89
N GLU A 661 -2.19 44.02 -6.76
CA GLU A 661 -3.10 44.19 -7.90
C GLU A 661 -2.93 45.53 -8.64
N GLU A 662 -2.31 46.54 -8.01
CA GLU A 662 -2.03 47.84 -8.62
C GLU A 662 -0.75 47.83 -9.45
N THR A 663 0.33 47.29 -8.90
CA THR A 663 1.64 47.24 -9.60
C THR A 663 1.84 45.98 -10.42
N LYS A 664 1.01 44.95 -10.19
CA LYS A 664 1.15 43.58 -10.71
C LYS A 664 2.47 42.93 -10.33
N GLU A 665 3.11 43.39 -9.25
CA GLU A 665 4.31 42.77 -8.69
C GLU A 665 3.93 41.65 -7.72
N LEU A 666 4.67 40.55 -7.79
CA LEU A 666 4.65 39.48 -6.79
C LEU A 666 5.74 39.76 -5.76
N LEU A 667 5.33 40.10 -4.53
CA LEU A 667 6.21 40.29 -3.39
C LEU A 667 6.52 38.93 -2.76
N CYS A 668 7.80 38.66 -2.54
CA CYS A 668 8.29 37.37 -2.07
C CYS A 668 9.39 37.56 -1.02
N PHE A 669 9.65 36.51 -0.26
CA PHE A 669 10.86 36.40 0.54
C PHE A 669 11.28 34.94 0.70
N GLY A 670 12.48 34.71 1.21
CA GLY A 670 12.92 33.44 1.77
C GLY A 670 13.59 33.66 3.12
N TYR A 671 13.28 32.84 4.12
CA TYR A 671 14.01 32.77 5.40
C TYR A 671 14.89 31.52 5.43
N GLU A 672 15.86 31.46 6.36
CA GLU A 672 16.97 30.49 6.27
C GLU A 672 17.58 30.49 4.86
N ALA A 673 17.67 31.69 4.27
CA ALA A 673 17.86 31.91 2.83
C ALA A 673 19.22 31.40 2.30
N LYS A 674 20.17 31.15 3.20
CA LYS A 674 21.50 30.57 2.91
C LYS A 674 21.65 29.12 3.37
N GLY A 675 20.58 28.50 3.87
CA GLY A 675 20.53 27.11 4.29
C GLY A 675 20.18 26.94 5.77
N ASP A 676 20.11 25.67 6.21
CA ASP A 676 19.66 25.29 7.55
C ASP A 676 20.38 26.06 8.65
N GLY A 677 19.60 26.65 9.57
CA GLY A 677 20.12 27.33 10.75
C GLY A 677 20.64 28.75 10.48
N THR A 678 20.42 29.33 9.29
CA THR A 678 20.90 30.68 8.98
C THR A 678 19.87 31.76 9.36
N PRO A 679 20.29 32.91 9.93
CA PRO A 679 19.38 34.02 10.25
C PRO A 679 19.02 34.86 9.02
N ASP A 680 19.57 34.53 7.85
CA ASP A 680 19.42 35.30 6.63
C ASP A 680 17.98 35.23 6.09
N VAL A 681 17.42 36.41 5.81
CA VAL A 681 16.16 36.60 5.11
C VAL A 681 16.43 37.40 3.83
N CYS A 682 15.90 36.93 2.70
CA CYS A 682 16.03 37.60 1.41
C CYS A 682 14.64 38.03 0.95
N TYR A 683 14.37 39.33 0.94
CA TYR A 683 13.14 39.92 0.40
C TYR A 683 13.37 40.33 -1.06
N PHE A 684 12.40 40.03 -1.93
CA PHE A 684 12.48 40.38 -3.33
C PHE A 684 11.11 40.55 -3.98
N THR A 685 11.05 41.31 -5.07
CA THR A 685 9.83 41.50 -5.87
C THR A 685 10.04 41.05 -7.30
N ILE A 686 9.00 40.45 -7.90
CA ILE A 686 8.99 39.97 -9.28
C ILE A 686 7.91 40.75 -10.02
N ASP A 687 8.25 41.45 -11.10
CA ASP A 687 7.25 42.13 -11.92
C ASP A 687 6.40 41.15 -12.75
N ALA A 688 5.32 41.63 -13.35
CA ALA A 688 4.42 40.82 -14.16
C ALA A 688 5.10 40.10 -15.35
N GLY A 689 6.27 40.58 -15.80
CA GLY A 689 7.07 39.96 -16.85
C GLY A 689 8.03 38.88 -16.34
N GLY A 690 8.12 38.67 -15.03
CA GLY A 690 9.03 37.70 -14.39
C GLY A 690 10.41 38.27 -14.04
N LYS A 691 10.62 39.59 -14.11
CA LYS A 691 11.90 40.22 -13.78
C LYS A 691 11.96 40.64 -12.31
N PHE A 692 13.11 40.39 -11.68
CA PHE A 692 13.33 40.77 -10.29
C PHE A 692 13.69 42.26 -10.19
N ASN A 693 12.97 43.00 -9.34
CA ASN A 693 13.15 44.45 -9.19
C ASN A 693 13.87 44.82 -7.89
N GLN A 694 13.35 44.39 -6.74
CA GLN A 694 13.98 44.55 -5.44
C GLN A 694 14.64 43.23 -5.03
N THR A 695 15.84 43.30 -4.44
CA THR A 695 16.48 42.18 -3.74
C THR A 695 17.22 42.74 -2.53
N VAL A 696 16.72 42.45 -1.33
CA VAL A 696 17.25 42.95 -0.06
C VAL A 696 17.55 41.79 0.85
N TRP A 697 18.81 41.69 1.30
CA TRP A 697 19.24 40.72 2.30
C TRP A 697 19.25 41.38 3.68
N LEU A 698 18.55 40.77 4.63
CA LEU A 698 18.49 41.18 6.03
C LEU A 698 18.76 39.98 6.96
N ALA A 699 18.98 40.25 8.23
CA ALA A 699 19.21 39.23 9.25
C ALA A 699 18.10 39.29 10.31
N ALA A 700 17.42 38.17 10.52
CA ALA A 700 16.47 37.99 11.61
C ALA A 700 17.18 37.98 12.97
N PRO A 701 16.53 38.47 14.05
CA PRO A 701 17.12 38.53 15.39
C PRO A 701 17.32 37.12 15.99
N VAL A 702 16.56 36.14 15.52
CA VAL A 702 16.60 34.74 15.91
C VAL A 702 16.39 33.87 14.66
N VAL A 703 16.97 32.67 14.65
CA VAL A 703 16.70 31.69 13.58
C VAL A 703 15.41 30.97 13.93
N ALA A 704 14.30 31.48 13.41
CA ALA A 704 12.98 30.97 13.69
C ALA A 704 12.09 31.02 12.46
N MET A 705 10.96 30.32 12.52
CA MET A 705 10.03 30.21 11.40
C MET A 705 9.40 31.57 11.05
N ILE A 706 9.48 31.94 9.79
CA ILE A 706 8.75 33.08 9.20
C ILE A 706 7.84 32.51 8.11
N HIS A 707 6.66 32.04 8.51
CA HIS A 707 5.77 31.30 7.61
C HIS A 707 5.09 32.21 6.58
N ASP A 708 4.50 33.30 7.06
CA ASP A 708 3.75 34.27 6.27
C ASP A 708 4.33 35.69 6.46
N PHE A 709 3.90 36.64 5.64
CA PHE A 709 4.30 38.04 5.70
C PHE A 709 3.18 38.93 5.16
N ALA A 710 3.22 40.23 5.46
CA ALA A 710 2.27 41.19 4.92
C ALA A 710 2.99 42.34 4.23
N PHE A 711 2.25 43.12 3.44
CA PHE A 711 2.77 44.34 2.85
C PHE A 711 1.73 45.45 2.92
N THR A 712 2.21 46.68 2.83
CA THR A 712 1.41 47.89 2.63
C THR A 712 1.91 48.59 1.37
N LYS A 713 1.40 49.79 1.09
CA LYS A 713 1.93 50.64 0.03
C LYS A 713 3.46 50.84 0.14
N ASN A 714 3.97 51.07 1.35
CA ASN A 714 5.37 51.47 1.57
C ASN A 714 6.19 50.49 2.42
N TRP A 715 5.59 49.48 3.05
CA TRP A 715 6.26 48.59 4.00
C TRP A 715 6.02 47.11 3.72
N VAL A 716 6.94 46.26 4.15
CA VAL A 716 6.76 44.81 4.25
C VAL A 716 7.02 44.35 5.68
N LEU A 717 6.22 43.38 6.13
CA LEU A 717 6.12 42.95 7.53
C LEU A 717 6.43 41.46 7.65
N PHE A 718 7.37 41.08 8.50
CA PHE A 718 7.83 39.71 8.73
C PHE A 718 7.51 39.26 10.17
N PRO A 719 6.33 38.68 10.44
CA PRO A 719 6.01 38.11 11.74
C PRO A 719 6.82 36.82 11.97
N ILE A 720 7.57 36.76 13.07
CA ILE A 720 8.38 35.59 13.42
C ILE A 720 7.63 34.74 14.45
N ILE A 721 7.43 33.47 14.13
CA ILE A 721 6.88 32.48 15.06
C ILE A 721 8.02 32.04 16.00
N PRO A 722 7.83 31.99 17.33
CA PRO A 722 8.82 31.51 18.32
C PRO A 722 9.18 30.01 18.24
N GLN A 723 9.25 29.44 17.04
CA GLN A 723 9.75 28.11 16.72
C GLN A 723 11.18 28.26 16.21
N THR A 724 12.19 27.96 17.04
CA THR A 724 13.60 28.18 16.74
C THR A 724 14.28 26.96 16.13
N CYS A 725 15.32 27.20 15.32
CA CYS A 725 16.15 26.17 14.70
C CYS A 725 17.56 26.15 15.29
N GLU A 726 18.03 24.96 15.67
CA GLU A 726 19.43 24.72 16.06
C GLU A 726 20.02 23.56 15.27
N LEU A 727 21.14 23.84 14.58
CA LEU A 727 21.77 22.86 13.68
C LEU A 727 22.31 21.63 14.43
N GLU A 728 22.83 21.79 15.65
CA GLU A 728 23.35 20.66 16.44
C GLU A 728 22.23 19.70 16.88
N ARG A 729 21.04 20.22 17.22
CA ARG A 729 19.84 19.41 17.50
C ARG A 729 19.46 18.57 16.29
N MET A 730 19.48 19.15 15.09
CA MET A 730 19.19 18.43 13.85
C MET A 730 20.21 17.33 13.57
N LYS A 731 21.52 17.61 13.71
CA LYS A 731 22.60 16.63 13.51
C LYS A 731 22.50 15.42 14.44
N GLN A 732 21.92 15.60 15.63
CA GLN A 732 21.66 14.53 16.59
C GLN A 732 20.35 13.75 16.30
N GLY A 733 19.66 14.05 15.19
CA GLY A 733 18.40 13.43 14.80
C GLY A 733 17.15 14.07 15.43
N GLY A 734 17.30 15.22 16.09
CA GLY A 734 16.21 16.01 16.67
C GLY A 734 15.36 16.74 15.62
N GLU A 735 14.37 17.50 16.11
CA GLU A 735 13.46 18.29 15.27
C GLU A 735 14.13 19.58 14.79
N HIS A 736 13.76 20.03 13.57
CA HIS A 736 14.19 21.33 13.06
C HIS A 736 13.65 22.46 13.93
N TRP A 737 12.36 22.41 14.26
CA TRP A 737 11.69 23.40 15.10
C TRP A 737 11.57 22.98 16.55
N GLN A 738 11.69 23.96 17.44
CA GLN A 738 11.47 23.84 18.88
C GLN A 738 10.89 25.16 19.39
N TRP A 739 9.82 25.09 20.18
CA TRP A 739 9.20 26.30 20.73
C TRP A 739 10.10 26.94 21.79
N ASP A 740 10.27 28.25 21.76
CA ASP A 740 10.96 28.99 22.82
C ASP A 740 9.99 29.99 23.49
N PRO A 741 9.59 29.72 24.75
CA PRO A 741 8.69 30.62 25.48
C PRO A 741 9.35 31.93 25.93
N ASN A 742 10.68 32.04 25.84
CA ASN A 742 11.43 33.22 26.30
C ASN A 742 11.67 34.26 25.20
N ILE A 743 11.37 33.91 23.94
CA ILE A 743 11.52 34.80 22.79
C ILE A 743 10.22 35.59 22.58
N PRO A 744 10.26 36.93 22.42
CA PRO A 744 9.05 37.69 22.12
C PRO A 744 8.51 37.38 20.72
N PHE A 745 7.25 37.71 20.47
CA PHE A 745 6.76 37.79 19.09
C PHE A 745 7.47 38.96 18.39
N TYR A 746 8.37 38.66 17.45
CA TYR A 746 9.04 39.69 16.64
C TYR A 746 8.24 39.99 15.38
N LEU A 747 8.15 41.29 15.04
CA LEU A 747 7.59 41.78 13.79
C LEU A 747 8.64 42.64 13.08
N GLY A 748 9.26 42.08 12.04
CA GLY A 748 10.19 42.82 11.19
C GLY A 748 9.43 43.78 10.28
N VAL A 749 9.84 45.04 10.21
CA VAL A 749 9.22 46.05 9.32
C VAL A 749 10.33 46.67 8.47
N LEU A 750 10.22 46.52 7.16
CA LEU A 750 11.20 46.99 6.18
C LEU A 750 10.51 47.90 5.15
N PRO A 751 11.13 49.00 4.70
CA PRO A 751 10.62 49.74 3.56
C PRO A 751 10.54 48.83 2.32
N ARG A 752 9.39 48.87 1.62
CA ARG A 752 9.08 47.99 0.49
C ARG A 752 10.03 48.18 -0.70
N TYR A 753 10.55 49.40 -0.90
CA TYR A 753 11.40 49.77 -2.01
C TYR A 753 12.65 50.52 -1.54
N GLY A 754 13.78 50.30 -2.23
CA GLY A 754 15.01 51.06 -2.04
C GLY A 754 15.68 50.86 -0.67
N ALA A 755 15.25 49.84 0.09
CA ALA A 755 15.80 49.53 1.39
C ALA A 755 17.15 48.79 1.29
N SER A 756 17.98 49.01 2.30
CA SER A 756 19.09 48.15 2.67
C SER A 756 18.67 47.22 3.82
N GLY A 757 19.41 46.12 4.02
CA GLY A 757 19.11 45.17 5.10
C GLY A 757 19.10 45.78 6.50
N SER A 758 19.86 46.86 6.72
CA SER A 758 19.93 47.57 8.02
C SER A 758 18.72 48.46 8.30
N ASP A 759 17.86 48.71 7.31
CA ASP A 759 16.67 49.55 7.48
C ASP A 759 15.52 48.80 8.15
N VAL A 760 15.65 47.47 8.33
CA VAL A 760 14.65 46.67 9.04
C VAL A 760 14.58 47.08 10.51
N LYS A 761 13.36 47.24 11.02
CA LYS A 761 13.09 47.38 12.45
C LYS A 761 12.40 46.13 12.97
N TRP A 762 12.93 45.58 14.06
CA TRP A 762 12.35 44.43 14.74
C TRP A 762 11.50 44.90 15.91
N PHE A 763 10.23 45.16 15.64
CA PHE A 763 9.25 45.40 16.68
C PHE A 763 8.99 44.12 17.48
N ARG A 764 8.48 44.25 18.70
CA ARG A 764 8.25 43.11 19.59
C ARG A 764 6.99 43.24 20.44
N ALA A 765 6.30 42.12 20.63
CA ALA A 765 5.19 41.95 21.57
C ALA A 765 5.49 40.74 22.50
N PRO A 766 4.67 40.52 23.55
CA PRO A 766 4.76 39.29 24.35
C PRO A 766 4.79 38.03 23.49
N ASN A 767 5.41 36.96 23.99
CA ASN A 767 5.51 35.67 23.29
C ASN A 767 4.12 35.20 22.82
N ALA A 768 4.00 34.98 21.51
CA ALA A 768 2.77 34.58 20.86
C ALA A 768 3.08 33.86 19.54
N PHE A 769 2.14 33.02 19.10
CA PHE A 769 2.13 32.42 17.79
C PHE A 769 1.31 33.33 16.85
N PRO A 770 1.95 34.06 15.92
CA PRO A 770 1.24 34.76 14.86
C PRO A 770 0.71 33.73 13.84
N GLY A 771 -0.61 33.70 13.65
CA GLY A 771 -1.23 32.95 12.57
C GLY A 771 -1.01 33.61 11.21
N HIS A 772 -1.77 33.16 10.22
CA HIS A 772 -1.74 33.71 8.88
C HIS A 772 -2.19 35.17 8.84
N THR A 773 -1.55 35.97 7.99
CA THR A 773 -1.85 37.39 7.85
C THR A 773 -3.19 37.57 7.13
N VAL A 774 -4.09 38.38 7.69
CA VAL A 774 -5.33 38.76 6.99
C VAL A 774 -4.98 39.77 5.91
N ASN A 775 -4.39 40.90 6.33
CA ASN A 775 -3.90 41.97 5.46
C ASN A 775 -3.13 43.00 6.30
N ALA A 776 -2.40 43.90 5.63
CA ALA A 776 -1.87 45.11 6.23
C ALA A 776 -2.11 46.32 5.32
N TYR A 777 -2.25 47.51 5.91
CA TYR A 777 -2.36 48.77 5.17
C TYR A 777 -1.85 49.95 5.98
N GLU A 778 -1.71 51.11 5.35
CA GLU A 778 -1.38 52.37 6.02
C GLU A 778 -2.64 53.22 6.18
N ASP A 779 -2.89 53.73 7.39
CA ASP A 779 -3.95 54.71 7.63
C ASP A 779 -3.54 56.13 7.19
N ASP A 780 -4.46 57.09 7.33
CA ASP A 780 -4.22 58.49 6.91
C ASP A 780 -3.06 59.17 7.67
N SER A 781 -2.64 58.63 8.83
CA SER A 781 -1.48 59.10 9.60
C SER A 781 -0.15 58.50 9.13
N GLY A 782 -0.20 57.51 8.24
CA GLY A 782 0.93 56.68 7.84
C GLY A 782 1.31 55.64 8.89
N SER A 783 0.41 55.33 9.84
CA SER A 783 0.58 54.20 10.75
C SER A 783 0.19 52.91 10.03
N ILE A 784 0.89 51.83 10.34
CA ILE A 784 0.56 50.50 9.83
C ILE A 784 -0.61 49.96 10.65
N VAL A 785 -1.64 49.47 9.96
CA VAL A 785 -2.70 48.63 10.50
C VAL A 785 -2.45 47.20 10.02
N PHE A 786 -2.31 46.26 10.94
CA PHE A 786 -1.94 44.88 10.66
C PHE A 786 -2.88 43.90 11.38
N ASP A 787 -3.61 43.11 10.59
CA ASP A 787 -4.61 42.17 11.10
C ASP A 787 -4.16 40.72 10.89
N LEU A 788 -4.30 39.90 11.94
CA LEU A 788 -3.94 38.48 11.94
C LEU A 788 -4.63 37.73 13.11
N PRO A 789 -4.85 36.41 13.01
CA PRO A 789 -5.07 35.56 14.17
C PRO A 789 -3.82 35.52 15.05
N LEU A 790 -4.00 35.59 16.36
CA LEU A 790 -2.92 35.57 17.34
C LEU A 790 -3.32 34.70 18.54
N THR A 791 -2.37 33.89 19.02
CA THR A 791 -2.55 33.12 20.26
C THR A 791 -1.28 33.12 21.08
N ASN A 792 -1.39 33.04 22.40
CA ASN A 792 -0.24 32.92 23.30
C ASN A 792 0.22 31.45 23.48
N LYS A 793 -0.27 30.53 22.67
CA LYS A 793 0.04 29.09 22.74
C LYS A 793 0.79 28.63 21.50
N ASN A 794 1.62 27.61 21.66
CA ASN A 794 2.25 26.94 20.53
C ASN A 794 1.20 26.14 19.72
N VAL A 795 0.78 26.66 18.56
CA VAL A 795 -0.15 25.99 17.66
C VAL A 795 0.42 24.67 17.12
N PHE A 796 1.73 24.64 16.86
CA PHE A 796 2.45 23.46 16.38
C PHE A 796 2.95 22.61 17.54
N PHE A 797 2.01 22.14 18.37
CA PHE A 797 2.25 21.43 19.62
C PHE A 797 3.12 20.16 19.50
N TRP A 798 3.24 19.56 18.30
CA TRP A 798 4.12 18.42 18.06
C TRP A 798 5.62 18.79 18.05
N TRP A 799 5.95 20.08 17.95
CA TRP A 799 7.27 20.64 18.22
C TRP A 799 7.24 21.39 19.56
N PRO A 800 7.43 20.68 20.68
CA PRO A 800 7.37 21.25 22.02
C PRO A 800 8.57 22.16 22.32
N ASP A 801 8.59 22.73 23.52
CA ASP A 801 9.79 23.40 24.05
C ASP A 801 10.93 22.41 24.40
N GLU A 802 12.07 22.94 24.86
CA GLU A 802 13.24 22.15 25.27
C GLU A 802 12.96 21.10 26.36
N ASN A 803 11.94 21.33 27.19
CA ASN A 803 11.54 20.45 28.29
C ASN A 803 10.43 19.48 27.87
N GLY A 804 10.00 19.52 26.60
CA GLY A 804 8.91 18.71 26.08
C GLY A 804 7.51 19.23 26.41
N ASN A 805 7.37 20.48 26.85
CA ASN A 805 6.06 21.07 27.12
C ASN A 805 5.38 21.52 25.81
N ALA A 806 4.10 21.19 25.69
CA ALA A 806 3.24 21.66 24.62
C ALA A 806 1.79 21.77 25.12
N PRO A 807 0.98 22.70 24.58
CA PRO A 807 -0.45 22.74 24.85
C PRO A 807 -1.13 21.49 24.27
N LYS A 808 -2.26 21.09 24.86
CA LYS A 808 -3.12 20.09 24.21
C LYS A 808 -3.85 20.73 23.02
N PRO A 809 -4.14 19.97 21.95
CA PRO A 809 -4.82 20.52 20.76
C PRO A 809 -6.12 21.27 21.09
N GLU A 810 -6.94 20.73 21.99
CA GLU A 810 -8.22 21.33 22.39
C GLU A 810 -8.10 22.63 23.21
N GLN A 811 -6.89 23.02 23.59
CA GLN A 811 -6.63 24.25 24.34
C GLN A 811 -6.17 25.39 23.44
N ILE A 812 -5.84 25.13 22.18
CA ILE A 812 -5.30 26.10 21.25
C ILE A 812 -6.49 26.82 20.62
N ALA A 813 -6.52 28.15 20.73
CA ALA A 813 -7.48 29.01 20.07
C ALA A 813 -6.78 30.31 19.68
N ALA A 814 -6.99 30.76 18.44
CA ALA A 814 -6.42 32.01 17.92
C ALA A 814 -7.51 33.08 17.75
N GLU A 815 -7.32 34.21 18.42
CA GLU A 815 -8.23 35.35 18.33
C GLU A 815 -7.82 36.24 17.16
N LEU A 816 -8.78 36.83 16.46
CA LEU A 816 -8.49 37.80 15.42
C LEU A 816 -8.14 39.15 16.06
N VAL A 817 -6.94 39.66 15.78
CA VAL A 817 -6.45 40.91 16.39
C VAL A 817 -5.92 41.90 15.36
N ARG A 818 -5.83 43.17 15.78
CA ARG A 818 -5.29 44.30 15.01
C ARG A 818 -4.19 45.01 15.77
N PHE A 819 -3.01 45.08 15.18
CA PHE A 819 -1.96 46.02 15.60
C PHE A 819 -2.11 47.34 14.84
N THR A 820 -1.92 48.46 15.53
CA THR A 820 -1.84 49.79 14.90
C THR A 820 -0.67 50.55 15.48
N PHE A 821 0.35 50.83 14.66
CA PHE A 821 1.61 51.41 15.14
C PHE A 821 2.33 52.23 14.05
N ASP A 822 3.13 53.20 14.46
CA ASP A 822 3.95 53.98 13.52
C ASP A 822 5.24 53.21 13.15
N PRO A 823 5.44 52.85 11.87
CA PRO A 823 6.65 52.16 11.43
C PRO A 823 7.93 52.98 11.64
N ARG A 824 7.79 54.31 11.79
CA ARG A 824 8.92 55.21 12.03
C ARG A 824 9.29 55.35 13.50
N SER A 825 8.48 54.80 14.41
CA SER A 825 8.75 54.81 15.85
C SER A 825 10.15 54.29 16.19
N MET A 826 10.78 54.92 17.19
CA MET A 826 12.02 54.43 17.81
C MET A 826 11.73 53.52 19.02
N ASN A 827 10.50 53.53 19.53
CA ASN A 827 10.04 52.52 20.47
C ASN A 827 9.66 51.27 19.67
N LEU A 828 10.36 50.16 19.95
CA LEU A 828 10.18 48.88 19.26
C LEU A 828 9.16 47.98 19.96
N ASP A 829 8.66 48.35 21.15
CA ASP A 829 7.58 47.62 21.79
C ASP A 829 6.25 47.93 21.08
N LEU A 830 5.58 46.89 20.58
CA LEU A 830 4.25 47.00 19.96
C LEU A 830 3.22 47.35 21.03
N PRO A 831 2.20 48.16 20.68
CA PRO A 831 1.06 48.33 21.55
C PRO A 831 0.28 47.01 21.69
N GLU A 832 -0.45 46.88 22.79
CA GLU A 832 -1.45 45.81 22.93
C GLU A 832 -2.41 45.85 21.73
N PRO A 833 -2.64 44.72 21.04
CA PRO A 833 -3.48 44.72 19.87
C PRO A 833 -4.96 44.85 20.25
N LEU A 834 -5.74 45.44 19.35
CA LEU A 834 -7.20 45.43 19.46
C LEU A 834 -7.71 44.03 19.09
N VAL A 835 -8.43 43.38 19.98
CA VAL A 835 -9.15 42.13 19.63
C VAL A 835 -10.36 42.49 18.78
N ILE A 836 -10.36 42.02 17.53
CA ILE A 836 -11.46 42.19 16.57
C ILE A 836 -12.54 41.13 16.83
N SER A 837 -12.12 39.88 17.07
CA SER A 837 -13.02 38.76 17.34
C SER A 837 -12.37 37.79 18.33
N HIS A 838 -13.14 37.34 19.32
CA HIS A 838 -12.74 36.30 20.27
C HIS A 838 -13.00 34.87 19.76
N GLU A 839 -13.50 34.73 18.54
CA GLU A 839 -13.72 33.43 17.95
C GLU A 839 -12.41 32.79 17.52
N ASP A 840 -12.29 31.48 17.75
CA ASP A 840 -11.15 30.70 17.29
C ASP A 840 -11.16 30.61 15.77
N CYS A 841 -10.18 31.25 15.12
CA CYS A 841 -10.17 31.41 13.68
C CYS A 841 -8.76 31.32 13.07
N GLU A 842 -8.72 30.96 11.79
CA GLU A 842 -7.48 30.84 11.00
C GLU A 842 -7.82 30.81 9.50
N PHE A 843 -6.82 30.64 8.65
CA PHE A 843 -6.89 30.68 7.19
C PHE A 843 -7.66 31.91 6.68
N PRO A 844 -7.30 33.12 7.14
CA PRO A 844 -7.97 34.33 6.73
C PRO A 844 -7.66 34.66 5.27
N ARG A 845 -8.69 35.12 4.58
CA ARG A 845 -8.70 35.56 3.20
C ARG A 845 -9.42 36.88 3.13
N ILE A 846 -9.07 37.68 2.14
CA ILE A 846 -9.78 38.90 1.80
C ILE A 846 -10.24 38.84 0.35
N ASP A 847 -10.87 39.91 -0.12
CA ASP A 847 -10.86 40.22 -1.53
C ASP A 847 -9.44 40.67 -1.92
N ASP A 848 -8.69 39.81 -2.62
CA ASP A 848 -7.27 40.06 -2.93
C ASP A 848 -7.04 41.34 -3.75
N ARG A 849 -8.10 41.91 -4.38
CA ARG A 849 -8.10 43.25 -5.00
C ARG A 849 -7.77 44.38 -4.01
N SER A 850 -7.98 44.13 -2.71
CA SER A 850 -7.68 45.03 -1.60
C SER A 850 -6.39 44.67 -0.84
N SER A 851 -5.61 43.71 -1.33
CA SER A 851 -4.35 43.32 -0.68
C SER A 851 -3.37 44.49 -0.61
N GLY A 852 -2.79 44.71 0.58
CA GLY A 852 -1.92 45.86 0.87
C GLY A 852 -2.65 47.21 1.02
N LYS A 853 -3.99 47.20 0.93
CA LYS A 853 -4.88 48.36 1.01
C LYS A 853 -5.87 48.19 2.15
N LYS A 854 -6.55 49.28 2.51
CA LYS A 854 -7.64 49.20 3.48
C LYS A 854 -8.70 48.23 2.95
N HIS A 855 -9.05 47.26 3.77
CA HIS A 855 -10.03 46.23 3.46
C HIS A 855 -11.24 46.34 4.40
N SER A 856 -12.39 45.91 3.91
CA SER A 856 -13.67 45.97 4.62
C SER A 856 -14.23 44.59 4.94
N HIS A 857 -13.70 43.55 4.29
CA HIS A 857 -14.25 42.19 4.33
C HIS A 857 -13.15 41.15 4.50
N ALA A 858 -13.37 40.17 5.37
CA ALA A 858 -12.51 38.99 5.49
C ALA A 858 -13.34 37.71 5.63
N PHE A 859 -12.79 36.60 5.13
CA PHE A 859 -13.35 35.27 5.17
C PHE A 859 -12.33 34.33 5.81
N MET A 860 -12.75 33.46 6.71
CA MET A 860 -11.80 32.63 7.46
C MET A 860 -12.45 31.33 7.93
N ASP A 861 -11.63 30.35 8.26
CA ASP A 861 -12.09 29.18 8.99
C ASP A 861 -12.35 29.55 10.46
N VAL A 862 -13.43 29.03 11.03
CA VAL A 862 -13.87 29.31 12.40
C VAL A 862 -14.26 28.01 13.10
N MET A 863 -13.79 27.85 14.33
CA MET A 863 -14.24 26.80 15.25
C MET A 863 -15.25 27.38 16.24
N ASP A 864 -16.52 27.03 16.03
CA ASP A 864 -17.61 27.37 16.96
C ASP A 864 -18.30 26.09 17.47
N PRO A 865 -17.92 25.59 18.67
CA PRO A 865 -18.53 24.40 19.25
C PRO A 865 -20.04 24.50 19.47
N SER A 866 -20.60 25.72 19.55
CA SER A 866 -22.04 25.94 19.79
C SER A 866 -22.92 25.58 18.59
N LEU A 867 -22.34 25.49 17.38
CA LEU A 867 -23.03 25.09 16.15
C LEU A 867 -23.42 23.60 16.13
N GLY A 868 -22.92 22.81 17.09
CA GLY A 868 -23.37 21.45 17.33
C GLY A 868 -22.70 20.39 16.47
N THR A 869 -21.41 20.58 16.13
CA THR A 869 -20.58 19.51 15.52
C THR A 869 -20.62 18.25 16.39
N ASP A 870 -20.88 17.11 15.77
CA ASP A 870 -20.94 15.81 16.42
C ASP A 870 -19.55 15.17 16.49
N PHE A 871 -18.70 15.71 17.39
CA PHE A 871 -17.35 15.20 17.60
C PHE A 871 -17.33 13.73 18.02
N ALA A 872 -18.36 13.23 18.69
CA ALA A 872 -18.47 11.82 19.05
C ALA A 872 -18.58 10.92 17.81
N ALA A 873 -19.30 11.38 16.78
CA ALA A 873 -19.40 10.67 15.51
C ALA A 873 -18.15 10.83 14.63
N ILE A 874 -17.57 12.03 14.55
CA ILE A 874 -16.48 12.30 13.58
C ILE A 874 -15.09 11.98 14.13
N ALA A 875 -14.81 12.17 15.41
CA ALA A 875 -13.45 12.01 15.95
C ALA A 875 -12.83 10.62 15.71
N PRO A 876 -13.57 9.48 15.81
CA PRO A 876 -13.01 8.16 15.52
C PRO A 876 -12.58 7.94 14.06
N VAL A 877 -13.15 8.72 13.13
CA VAL A 877 -12.90 8.58 11.68
C VAL A 877 -12.18 9.79 11.08
N MET A 878 -11.97 10.86 11.85
CA MET A 878 -11.34 12.09 11.38
C MET A 878 -9.86 11.90 11.08
N GLY A 879 -9.16 11.08 11.85
CA GLY A 879 -7.69 11.07 11.87
C GLY A 879 -7.16 12.23 12.72
N GLY A 880 -5.97 12.73 12.40
CA GLY A 880 -5.37 13.86 13.13
C GLY A 880 -4.18 14.49 12.43
N GLY A 881 -3.55 15.46 13.10
CA GLY A 881 -2.40 16.22 12.57
C GLY A 881 -2.77 17.42 11.69
N HIS A 882 -4.06 17.76 11.56
CA HIS A 882 -4.56 18.94 10.87
C HIS A 882 -5.51 19.72 11.80
N PRO A 883 -5.70 21.04 11.59
CA PRO A 883 -6.65 21.81 12.38
C PRO A 883 -8.10 21.42 12.04
N PRO A 884 -8.99 21.28 13.03
CA PRO A 884 -10.42 21.04 12.80
C PRO A 884 -11.18 22.36 12.87
N TYR A 885 -11.71 22.88 11.75
CA TYR A 885 -12.63 24.02 11.74
C TYR A 885 -14.01 23.60 11.22
N ASN A 886 -15.08 24.07 11.87
CA ASN A 886 -16.42 23.57 11.59
C ASN A 886 -17.30 24.54 10.80
N SER A 887 -16.83 25.77 10.55
CA SER A 887 -17.59 26.79 9.83
C SER A 887 -16.68 27.76 9.10
N ILE A 888 -17.24 28.44 8.10
CA ILE A 888 -16.60 29.59 7.44
C ILE A 888 -17.17 30.85 8.05
N GLY A 889 -16.31 31.73 8.57
CA GLY A 889 -16.65 33.08 9.02
C GLY A 889 -16.59 34.09 7.87
N TYR A 890 -17.52 35.04 7.86
CA TYR A 890 -17.48 36.26 7.04
C TYR A 890 -17.58 37.47 7.97
N LEU A 891 -16.49 38.19 8.10
CA LEU A 891 -16.39 39.40 8.90
C LEU A 891 -16.53 40.64 8.01
N ASP A 892 -17.45 41.52 8.38
CA ASP A 892 -17.53 42.90 7.87
C ASP A 892 -16.90 43.85 8.90
N TYR A 893 -15.78 44.47 8.53
CA TYR A 893 -15.02 45.40 9.38
C TYR A 893 -15.73 46.73 9.62
N ASN A 894 -16.76 47.07 8.84
CA ASN A 894 -17.53 48.29 9.08
C ASN A 894 -18.51 48.10 10.23
N SER A 895 -19.17 46.95 10.27
CA SER A 895 -20.14 46.59 11.33
C SER A 895 -19.50 45.83 12.49
N MET A 896 -18.28 45.31 12.30
CA MET A 896 -17.59 44.39 13.21
C MET A 896 -18.42 43.14 13.53
N HIS A 897 -19.24 42.70 12.57
CA HIS A 897 -20.15 41.57 12.72
C HIS A 897 -19.67 40.39 11.88
N MET A 898 -19.55 39.21 12.52
CA MET A 898 -19.18 37.96 11.86
C MET A 898 -20.42 37.11 11.59
N GLN A 899 -20.68 36.83 10.32
CA GLN A 899 -21.64 35.82 9.90
C GLN A 899 -20.93 34.47 9.75
N LYS A 900 -21.64 33.35 9.94
CA LYS A 900 -21.05 32.01 9.81
C LYS A 900 -21.84 31.14 8.86
N TYR A 901 -21.12 30.34 8.09
CA TYR A 901 -21.66 29.24 7.32
C TYR A 901 -21.26 27.91 7.95
N PHE A 902 -22.25 27.15 8.42
CA PHE A 902 -22.08 25.83 9.03
C PHE A 902 -22.58 24.74 8.05
N PRO A 903 -21.69 23.93 7.45
CA PRO A 903 -22.08 22.93 6.45
C PRO A 903 -22.87 21.75 7.03
N GLY A 904 -22.68 21.41 8.31
CA GLY A 904 -23.39 20.32 8.95
C GLY A 904 -22.68 19.73 10.16
N ARG A 905 -23.40 18.89 10.91
CA ARG A 905 -22.91 18.29 12.17
C ARG A 905 -21.75 17.31 11.98
N THR A 906 -21.62 16.72 10.81
CA THR A 906 -20.60 15.72 10.47
C THR A 906 -19.63 16.24 9.42
N HIS A 907 -19.42 17.57 9.40
CA HIS A 907 -18.61 18.26 8.41
C HIS A 907 -17.57 19.16 9.08
N LEU A 908 -16.40 19.27 8.45
CA LEU A 908 -15.40 20.29 8.78
C LEU A 908 -14.98 20.98 7.48
N VAL A 909 -14.63 22.27 7.55
CA VAL A 909 -14.22 23.09 6.41
C VAL A 909 -12.70 23.11 6.29
N GLN A 910 -12.23 23.49 5.10
CA GLN A 910 -10.83 23.85 4.83
C GLN A 910 -10.79 25.28 4.29
N GLU A 911 -9.59 25.84 4.17
CA GLU A 911 -9.35 27.23 3.76
C GLU A 911 -10.30 27.70 2.65
N PRO A 912 -11.02 28.81 2.87
CA PRO A 912 -11.89 29.38 1.85
C PRO A 912 -11.08 30.09 0.75
N VAL A 913 -11.73 30.37 -0.37
CA VAL A 913 -11.25 31.30 -1.39
C VAL A 913 -12.39 32.23 -1.80
N PHE A 914 -12.07 33.49 -2.04
CA PHE A 914 -13.03 34.49 -2.52
C PHE A 914 -13.03 34.57 -4.05
N ILE A 915 -14.22 34.72 -4.62
CA ILE A 915 -14.45 34.92 -6.05
C ILE A 915 -15.29 36.17 -6.23
N ALA A 916 -14.70 37.21 -6.81
CA ALA A 916 -15.39 38.48 -7.06
C ALA A 916 -16.53 38.29 -8.08
N ARG A 917 -17.68 38.90 -7.80
CA ARG A 917 -18.74 39.03 -8.82
C ARG A 917 -18.31 40.05 -9.89
N PRO A 918 -18.61 39.82 -11.18
CA PRO A 918 -18.28 40.78 -12.23
C PRO A 918 -18.83 42.18 -11.94
N ASN A 919 -17.98 43.20 -12.08
CA ASN A 919 -18.28 44.61 -11.83
C ASN A 919 -18.78 44.95 -10.41
N ALA A 920 -18.51 44.09 -9.43
CA ALA A 920 -18.91 44.30 -8.05
C ALA A 920 -17.82 44.96 -7.21
N GLY A 921 -18.24 45.66 -6.15
CA GLY A 921 -17.35 46.25 -5.14
C GLY A 921 -16.61 45.19 -4.32
N GLU A 922 -15.81 45.64 -3.36
CA GLU A 922 -15.08 44.77 -2.43
C GLU A 922 -16.03 43.79 -1.72
N GLY A 923 -15.67 42.51 -1.67
CA GLY A 923 -16.38 41.48 -0.91
C GLY A 923 -17.75 41.02 -1.48
N ASP A 924 -18.27 41.63 -2.55
CA ASP A 924 -19.47 41.13 -3.25
C ASP A 924 -19.09 40.05 -4.26
N GLY A 925 -19.51 38.82 -3.97
CA GLY A 925 -19.04 37.66 -4.70
C GLY A 925 -19.54 36.35 -4.10
N TRP A 926 -18.66 35.36 -4.16
CA TRP A 926 -18.84 34.04 -3.58
C TRP A 926 -17.61 33.63 -2.80
N VAL A 927 -17.83 32.83 -1.77
CA VAL A 927 -16.80 32.10 -1.05
C VAL A 927 -16.92 30.63 -1.42
N MET A 928 -15.80 30.02 -1.73
CA MET A 928 -15.71 28.61 -2.05
C MET A 928 -14.76 27.91 -1.09
N ALA A 929 -15.13 26.75 -0.59
CA ALA A 929 -14.30 25.98 0.32
C ALA A 929 -14.54 24.49 0.15
N LEU A 930 -13.48 23.72 0.34
CA LEU A 930 -13.59 22.28 0.42
C LEU A 930 -14.11 21.89 1.81
N VAL A 931 -15.02 20.94 1.86
CA VAL A 931 -15.66 20.45 3.07
C VAL A 931 -15.46 18.95 3.18
N ASN A 932 -15.02 18.52 4.35
CA ASN A 932 -14.79 17.13 4.69
C ASN A 932 -16.10 16.54 5.20
N ASN A 933 -16.72 15.62 4.46
CA ASN A 933 -17.92 14.92 4.90
C ASN A 933 -17.54 13.58 5.55
N TYR A 934 -17.55 13.54 6.88
CA TYR A 934 -17.17 12.35 7.65
C TYR A 934 -18.25 11.26 7.66
N SER A 935 -19.49 11.58 7.29
CA SER A 935 -20.57 10.59 7.22
C SER A 935 -20.45 9.69 5.99
N THR A 936 -20.03 10.26 4.86
CA THR A 936 -19.82 9.54 3.59
C THR A 936 -18.35 9.20 3.33
N MET A 937 -17.43 9.74 4.13
CA MET A 937 -15.99 9.65 3.93
C MET A 937 -15.55 10.15 2.54
N SER A 938 -16.16 11.24 2.09
CA SER A 938 -15.88 11.93 0.83
C SER A 938 -15.67 13.43 1.05
N SER A 939 -15.25 14.13 -0.01
CA SER A 939 -15.13 15.59 0.02
C SER A 939 -16.25 16.25 -0.79
N GLU A 940 -16.58 17.48 -0.40
CA GLU A 940 -17.60 18.32 -1.04
C GLU A 940 -16.96 19.69 -1.29
N LEU A 941 -17.30 20.37 -2.38
CA LEU A 941 -16.88 21.74 -2.65
C LEU A 941 -18.11 22.65 -2.57
N HIS A 942 -18.13 23.51 -1.56
CA HIS A 942 -19.29 24.35 -1.25
C HIS A 942 -19.09 25.75 -1.81
N ILE A 943 -20.12 26.31 -2.42
CA ILE A 943 -20.16 27.70 -2.90
C ILE A 943 -21.20 28.45 -2.10
N VAL A 944 -20.79 29.54 -1.44
CA VAL A 944 -21.64 30.38 -0.58
C VAL A 944 -21.63 31.80 -1.13
N SER A 945 -22.80 32.39 -1.37
CA SER A 945 -22.86 33.80 -1.78
C SER A 945 -22.64 34.73 -0.60
N THR A 946 -21.85 35.78 -0.77
CA THR A 946 -21.64 36.80 0.28
C THR A 946 -22.89 37.65 0.54
N ARG A 947 -23.86 37.67 -0.39
CA ARG A 947 -25.17 38.36 -0.23
C ARG A 947 -26.16 37.59 0.63
N GLN A 948 -25.99 36.29 0.78
CA GLN A 948 -26.83 35.43 1.62
C GLN A 948 -25.95 34.43 2.36
N PHE A 949 -25.06 34.97 3.19
CA PHE A 949 -24.11 34.17 3.95
C PHE A 949 -24.85 33.29 4.98
N GLY A 950 -24.43 32.04 5.12
CA GLY A 950 -25.06 31.06 6.02
C GLY A 950 -25.85 29.94 5.35
N LYS A 951 -26.02 29.98 4.01
CA LYS A 951 -26.58 28.86 3.23
C LYS A 951 -25.72 28.59 2.00
N PRO A 952 -25.55 27.33 1.58
CA PRO A 952 -24.84 27.04 0.33
C PRO A 952 -25.74 27.42 -0.84
N GLN A 953 -25.15 28.07 -1.84
CA GLN A 953 -25.79 28.25 -3.15
C GLN A 953 -25.63 26.99 -4.00
N ALA A 954 -24.47 26.34 -3.93
CA ALA A 954 -24.22 25.04 -4.55
C ALA A 954 -23.31 24.17 -3.66
N ILE A 955 -23.51 22.86 -3.72
CA ILE A 955 -22.63 21.83 -3.14
C ILE A 955 -22.25 20.90 -4.29
N ILE A 956 -20.96 20.79 -4.55
CA ILE A 956 -20.40 19.93 -5.59
C ILE A 956 -19.83 18.70 -4.90
N HIS A 957 -20.37 17.52 -5.20
CA HIS A 957 -19.94 16.27 -4.57
C HIS A 957 -18.74 15.66 -5.31
N LEU A 958 -17.69 15.34 -4.55
CA LEU A 958 -16.62 14.48 -5.06
C LEU A 958 -16.88 13.04 -4.64
N PRO A 959 -16.76 12.05 -5.56
CA PRO A 959 -16.87 10.64 -5.21
C PRO A 959 -15.61 10.09 -4.53
N ILE A 960 -14.66 10.98 -4.18
CA ILE A 960 -13.40 10.66 -3.52
C ILE A 960 -13.22 11.56 -2.31
N ARG A 961 -12.37 11.10 -1.40
CA ARG A 961 -11.86 11.90 -0.30
C ARG A 961 -10.62 12.65 -0.76
N LEU A 962 -10.54 13.92 -0.45
CA LEU A 962 -9.31 14.70 -0.47
C LEU A 962 -8.88 14.93 0.97
N ARG A 963 -7.59 14.70 1.28
CA ARG A 963 -7.07 14.94 2.63
C ARG A 963 -7.22 16.41 3.01
N ALA A 964 -7.14 16.67 4.32
CA ALA A 964 -7.00 18.03 4.84
C ALA A 964 -5.86 18.74 4.11
N GLY A 965 -6.17 19.95 3.66
CA GLY A 965 -5.31 20.78 2.86
C GLY A 965 -4.61 21.89 3.59
N LEU A 966 -3.64 22.47 2.90
CA LEU A 966 -3.09 23.77 3.24
C LEU A 966 -3.77 24.79 2.33
N HIS A 967 -3.02 25.54 1.53
CA HIS A 967 -3.58 26.69 0.83
C HIS A 967 -4.14 26.40 -0.56
N GLY A 968 -4.97 27.32 -1.05
CA GLY A 968 -5.50 27.33 -2.41
C GLY A 968 -5.87 28.73 -2.91
N ASN A 969 -5.96 28.87 -4.24
CA ASN A 969 -6.19 30.13 -4.92
C ASN A 969 -7.17 29.96 -6.10
N TRP A 970 -7.99 30.98 -6.31
CA TRP A 970 -8.87 31.10 -7.46
C TRP A 970 -8.12 31.80 -8.58
N VAL A 971 -8.28 31.30 -9.80
CA VAL A 971 -7.72 31.92 -11.00
C VAL A 971 -8.86 32.09 -12.00
N ASP A 972 -9.12 33.33 -12.40
CA ASP A 972 -10.19 33.62 -13.34
C ASP A 972 -9.90 33.02 -14.71
N GLY A 973 -10.95 32.59 -15.40
CA GLY A 973 -10.86 31.98 -16.72
C GLY A 973 -10.25 32.91 -17.77
N GLN A 974 -10.31 34.22 -17.57
CA GLN A 974 -9.62 35.18 -18.43
C GLN A 974 -8.09 35.07 -18.29
N ASP A 975 -7.58 34.91 -17.08
CA ASP A 975 -6.13 34.90 -16.80
C ASP A 975 -5.44 33.63 -17.31
N ILE A 976 -6.19 32.52 -17.37
CA ILE A 976 -5.71 31.23 -17.93
C ILE A 976 -5.71 31.25 -19.47
N ARG A 977 -6.57 32.05 -20.12
CA ARG A 977 -6.67 32.08 -21.60
C ARG A 977 -5.58 32.90 -22.28
N PHE A 978 -4.98 33.88 -21.59
CA PHE A 978 -3.92 34.72 -22.15
C PHE A 978 -2.55 34.03 -22.30
N SER A 979 -2.42 32.76 -21.89
CA SER A 979 -1.20 31.96 -22.03
C SER A 979 -1.21 30.99 -23.23
N GLN A 980 -2.25 31.00 -24.08
CA GLN A 980 -2.33 30.23 -25.33
C GLN A 980 -1.86 31.01 -26.55
#